data_AF-A0A6C1QV42-F1
#
_entry.id   AF-A0A6C1QV42-F1
#
_cell.length_a   1.000
_cell.length_b   1.000
_cell.length_c   1.000
_cell.angle_alpha   90.00
_cell.angle_beta   90.00
_cell.angle_gamma   90.00
#
_symmetry.space_group_name_H-M   'P 1'
#
loop_
_entity.id
_entity.type
_entity.pdbx_description
1 polymer ?
#
loop_
_entity_poly.entity_id
_entity_poly.type
_entity_poly.pdbx_seq_one_letter_code
_entity_poly.pdbx_strand_id
1 'polypeptide(L)'
;MSVATEYHPRRMPGTLALFSGAAALTAALSTLYFALGGPVPLTNPGLGDLPYFLLIALHYLWGATMILVRPRLDRKRIRWFVVAADALAAYTLLLFLFAWIFALNANMDYVQRFVEAGGDLRLALDTRTERAIAALRFGPFLLVNALFSLLIRVRRSALVRATAPPAMIESSDPTAAYLRPFASWGLLLTLVSVLLSTLSFPSFVHLDGIGPLGFISLVPLLLAIRGSSYRRGLFLGVAYGTFTTLLVNFWLGTFSLVSLQISVLIFFCFYLLFMLPTLWFYRRIRVARFLVFPLAWTFFELARSSGFLGYPWALVGHSQYRVLPLIQLSTITGVWGVSFLVLLVNSALAELAVHLLVRRREPVREPVAGMPRTAVRPTQAPVATARVPLATAAALLLLVFAGGSLALGIGRTDSGGGDAAARTDARTVRIALIQQNSDPRKHDYDQTFEALRRLTDQSLVHNPDIVAWSETAFVPNIRRWGEENPRFNPFARLVHEFRAYQASIETWLLTGNDDYARVFDENNREIERHHFNAAVLFSDTGERTQTYHKIRLVPFTEHFPYEHIFPRIHQLLQDFDVYFWEPGEERVVFEHPLFRFSTPICFEDVFPNEVRQFVTAGAEVILNISNDYWSLTEVQAQQHFAAGMFRAVENRRPLVRSTASGLTAHVDEYGRVLATLPQYQEAYLIADVVIPGRLRTTIYTRFGDWFPVACLLALIGLTLFSAVPGRKARPRINSRREQSPQPADSGAAAPGPGLPVDPS
;
A
#
# COMPACT_ATOMS: atom_id res chain seq x y z
N MET A 1 -30.84 -53.49 -16.86
CA MET A 1 -31.84 -52.42 -16.69
C MET A 1 -31.12 -51.13 -16.32
N SER A 2 -31.03 -50.22 -17.29
CA SER A 2 -30.35 -48.93 -17.21
C SER A 2 -31.38 -47.86 -16.82
N VAL A 3 -31.18 -47.16 -15.72
CA VAL A 3 -31.94 -45.94 -15.38
C VAL A 3 -31.04 -44.74 -15.67
N ALA A 4 -31.09 -44.28 -16.92
CA ALA A 4 -30.58 -42.98 -17.32
C ALA A 4 -31.64 -41.93 -16.90
N THR A 5 -31.37 -41.17 -15.84
CA THR A 5 -32.15 -39.96 -15.54
C THR A 5 -31.75 -38.85 -16.51
N GLU A 6 -32.55 -38.66 -17.55
CA GLU A 6 -32.56 -37.51 -18.43
C GLU A 6 -32.74 -36.21 -17.63
N TYR A 7 -31.68 -35.41 -17.54
CA TYR A 7 -31.73 -34.09 -16.91
C TYR A 7 -32.25 -33.07 -17.94
N HIS A 8 -33.57 -32.98 -18.10
CA HIS A 8 -34.17 -31.90 -18.89
C HIS A 8 -33.89 -30.54 -18.23
N PRO A 9 -33.28 -29.56 -18.94
CA PRO A 9 -33.19 -28.20 -18.45
C PRO A 9 -34.58 -27.59 -18.53
N ARG A 10 -35.32 -27.55 -17.41
CA ARG A 10 -36.54 -26.74 -17.32
C ARG A 10 -36.20 -25.31 -17.72
N ARG A 11 -36.74 -24.85 -18.86
CA ARG A 11 -36.77 -23.42 -19.21
C ARG A 11 -37.40 -22.70 -18.02
N MET A 12 -36.64 -21.79 -17.39
CA MET A 12 -37.13 -21.00 -16.26
C MET A 12 -37.73 -19.67 -16.79
N PRO A 13 -39.05 -19.56 -16.98
CA PRO A 13 -39.69 -18.37 -17.55
C PRO A 13 -39.44 -17.08 -16.74
N GLY A 14 -39.31 -17.19 -15.41
CA GLY A 14 -39.05 -16.03 -14.55
C GLY A 14 -37.66 -15.39 -14.71
N THR A 15 -36.65 -16.14 -15.18
CA THR A 15 -35.27 -15.61 -15.37
C THR A 15 -35.20 -14.63 -16.53
N LEU A 16 -36.03 -14.83 -17.55
CA LEU A 16 -36.06 -13.99 -18.76
C LEU A 16 -36.63 -12.60 -18.48
N ALA A 17 -37.63 -12.46 -17.61
CA ALA A 17 -38.35 -11.20 -17.34
C ALA A 17 -37.52 -10.14 -16.56
N LEU A 18 -36.65 -10.58 -15.64
CA LEU A 18 -35.80 -9.70 -14.84
C LEU A 18 -34.55 -9.24 -15.60
N PHE A 19 -33.96 -10.14 -16.39
CA PHE A 19 -32.88 -9.79 -17.31
C PHE A 19 -33.37 -8.81 -18.39
N SER A 20 -34.62 -8.90 -18.85
CA SER A 20 -35.20 -7.84 -19.70
C SER A 20 -35.41 -6.53 -18.99
N GLY A 21 -35.83 -6.50 -17.72
CA GLY A 21 -36.02 -5.24 -16.99
C GLY A 21 -34.68 -4.52 -16.77
N ALA A 22 -33.64 -5.23 -16.33
CA ALA A 22 -32.32 -4.65 -16.11
C ALA A 22 -31.58 -4.32 -17.42
N ALA A 23 -31.71 -5.15 -18.46
CA ALA A 23 -31.12 -4.87 -19.76
C ALA A 23 -31.87 -3.78 -20.53
N ALA A 24 -33.21 -3.72 -20.42
CA ALA A 24 -33.99 -2.60 -20.93
C ALA A 24 -33.73 -1.32 -20.14
N LEU A 25 -33.48 -1.39 -18.83
CA LEU A 25 -33.06 -0.23 -18.04
C LEU A 25 -31.65 0.23 -18.42
N THR A 26 -30.70 -0.69 -18.61
CA THR A 26 -29.34 -0.38 -19.06
C THR A 26 -29.35 0.21 -20.47
N ALA A 27 -30.09 -0.39 -21.39
CA ALA A 27 -30.28 0.11 -22.75
C ALA A 27 -31.04 1.43 -22.75
N ALA A 28 -32.13 1.58 -21.99
CA ALA A 28 -32.88 2.83 -21.89
C ALA A 28 -32.08 3.95 -21.26
N LEU A 29 -31.30 3.70 -20.19
CA LEU A 29 -30.43 4.71 -19.59
C LEU A 29 -29.26 5.08 -20.50
N SER A 30 -28.70 4.12 -21.24
CA SER A 30 -27.64 4.38 -22.23
C SER A 30 -28.19 5.14 -23.45
N THR A 31 -29.38 4.78 -23.92
CA THR A 31 -30.07 5.45 -25.03
C THR A 31 -30.58 6.83 -24.61
N LEU A 32 -31.08 7.00 -23.39
CA LEU A 32 -31.47 8.29 -22.82
C LEU A 32 -30.24 9.21 -22.65
N TYR A 33 -29.12 8.66 -22.20
CA TYR A 33 -27.85 9.38 -22.14
C TYR A 33 -27.45 9.91 -23.53
N PHE A 34 -27.53 9.10 -24.60
CA PHE A 34 -27.24 9.55 -25.97
C PHE A 34 -28.27 10.50 -26.56
N ALA A 35 -29.57 10.24 -26.36
CA ALA A 35 -30.65 11.08 -26.87
C ALA A 35 -30.65 12.48 -26.24
N LEU A 36 -30.06 12.61 -25.04
CA LEU A 36 -29.85 13.89 -24.36
C LEU A 36 -28.47 14.52 -24.61
N GLY A 37 -27.58 13.88 -25.39
CA GLY A 37 -26.19 14.35 -25.56
C GLY A 37 -25.30 14.22 -24.31
N GLY A 38 -25.74 13.43 -23.33
CA GLY A 38 -25.30 13.45 -21.94
C GLY A 38 -25.95 14.61 -21.17
N PRO A 39 -26.11 14.53 -19.83
CA PRO A 39 -26.53 15.69 -19.04
C PRO A 39 -25.51 16.85 -19.09
N VAL A 40 -24.29 16.57 -19.59
CA VAL A 40 -23.21 17.55 -19.79
C VAL A 40 -22.65 17.35 -21.20
N PRO A 41 -22.94 18.25 -22.16
CA PRO A 41 -22.35 18.23 -23.50
C PRO A 41 -20.82 18.38 -23.41
N LEU A 42 -20.06 17.54 -24.11
CA LEU A 42 -18.63 17.74 -24.31
C LEU A 42 -18.43 18.75 -25.44
N THR A 43 -18.07 19.99 -25.12
CA THR A 43 -17.65 20.98 -26.12
C THR A 43 -16.24 20.62 -26.61
N ASN A 44 -16.08 20.29 -27.91
CA ASN A 44 -14.80 19.91 -28.56
C ASN A 44 -14.09 18.68 -27.95
N PRO A 45 -14.60 17.44 -28.08
CA PRO A 45 -14.01 16.26 -27.44
C PRO A 45 -12.55 16.00 -27.85
N GLY A 46 -11.69 15.66 -26.88
CA GLY A 46 -10.25 15.42 -27.07
C GLY A 46 -9.81 13.99 -26.76
N LEU A 47 -8.50 13.71 -26.84
CA LEU A 47 -7.93 12.40 -26.48
C LEU A 47 -8.15 12.07 -24.99
N GLY A 48 -8.19 13.08 -24.12
CA GLY A 48 -8.46 12.91 -22.69
C GLY A 48 -9.86 12.35 -22.37
N ASP A 49 -10.82 12.48 -23.29
CA ASP A 49 -12.18 11.94 -23.14
C ASP A 49 -12.31 10.48 -23.59
N LEU A 50 -11.28 9.90 -24.23
CA LEU A 50 -11.30 8.52 -24.73
C LEU A 50 -11.66 7.47 -23.65
N PRO A 51 -11.14 7.52 -22.41
CA PRO A 51 -11.53 6.59 -21.36
C PRO A 51 -13.04 6.63 -21.06
N TYR A 52 -13.64 7.82 -21.18
CA TYR A 52 -15.06 8.02 -20.96
C TYR A 52 -15.91 7.52 -22.13
N PHE A 53 -15.52 7.78 -23.38
CA PHE A 53 -16.19 7.19 -24.54
C PHE A 53 -16.11 5.67 -24.54
N LEU A 54 -14.96 5.10 -24.17
CA LEU A 54 -14.80 3.67 -23.99
C LEU A 54 -15.74 3.12 -22.90
N LEU A 55 -15.89 3.83 -21.78
CA LEU A 55 -16.82 3.47 -20.72
C LEU A 55 -18.25 3.33 -21.26
N ILE A 56 -18.71 4.33 -22.01
CA ILE A 56 -20.05 4.35 -22.63
C ILE A 56 -20.21 3.17 -23.59
N ALA A 57 -19.26 3.00 -24.52
CA ALA A 57 -19.29 1.92 -25.50
C ALA A 57 -19.32 0.53 -24.85
N LEU A 58 -18.57 0.33 -23.77
CA LEU A 58 -18.55 -0.93 -23.03
C LEU A 58 -19.88 -1.21 -22.32
N HIS A 59 -20.52 -0.21 -21.72
CA HIS A 59 -21.86 -0.36 -21.12
C HIS A 59 -22.92 -0.69 -22.18
N TYR A 60 -22.86 -0.04 -23.34
CA TYR A 60 -23.74 -0.33 -24.46
C TYR A 60 -23.54 -1.77 -24.98
N LEU A 61 -22.30 -2.16 -25.26
CA LEU A 61 -21.98 -3.50 -25.75
C LEU A 61 -22.44 -4.57 -24.74
N TRP A 62 -22.22 -4.33 -23.45
CA TRP A 62 -22.66 -5.22 -22.40
C TRP A 62 -24.19 -5.34 -22.35
N GLY A 63 -24.92 -4.22 -22.36
CA GLY A 63 -26.39 -4.20 -22.39
C GLY A 63 -26.98 -4.85 -23.65
N ALA A 64 -26.47 -4.53 -24.84
CA ALA A 64 -26.89 -5.11 -26.11
C ALA A 64 -26.66 -6.63 -26.14
N THR A 65 -25.49 -7.08 -25.67
CA THR A 65 -25.18 -8.52 -25.55
C THR A 65 -26.14 -9.23 -24.61
N MET A 66 -26.54 -8.60 -23.49
CA MET A 66 -27.55 -9.15 -22.58
C MET A 66 -28.90 -9.36 -23.27
N ILE A 67 -29.33 -8.41 -24.10
CA ILE A 67 -30.59 -8.48 -24.85
C ILE A 67 -30.54 -9.59 -25.91
N LEU A 68 -29.48 -9.62 -26.73
CA LEU A 68 -29.33 -10.57 -27.84
C LEU A 68 -29.20 -12.01 -27.36
N VAL A 69 -28.49 -12.24 -26.25
CA VAL A 69 -28.21 -13.60 -25.74
C VAL A 69 -29.30 -14.09 -24.78
N ARG A 70 -30.26 -13.22 -24.41
CA ARG A 70 -31.38 -13.51 -23.48
C ARG A 70 -32.08 -14.85 -23.73
N PRO A 71 -32.46 -15.25 -24.96
CA PRO A 71 -33.18 -16.50 -25.21
C PRO A 71 -32.36 -17.76 -24.88
N ARG A 72 -31.04 -17.62 -24.74
CA ARG A 72 -30.06 -18.69 -24.60
C ARG A 72 -29.19 -18.52 -23.34
N LEU A 73 -29.74 -17.92 -22.27
CA LEU A 73 -29.03 -17.71 -21.00
C LEU A 73 -28.74 -19.05 -20.29
N ASP A 74 -27.49 -19.47 -20.30
CA ASP A 74 -26.97 -20.60 -19.52
C ASP A 74 -26.14 -20.10 -18.31
N ARG A 75 -25.71 -21.02 -17.44
CA ARG A 75 -24.89 -20.69 -16.25
C ARG A 75 -23.59 -19.97 -16.62
N LYS A 76 -22.96 -20.33 -17.75
CA LYS A 76 -21.67 -19.75 -18.19
C LYS A 76 -21.84 -18.29 -18.59
N ARG A 77 -22.92 -17.97 -19.32
CA ARG A 77 -23.28 -16.62 -19.78
C ARG A 77 -23.71 -15.74 -18.62
N ILE A 78 -24.51 -16.25 -17.69
CA ILE A 78 -24.88 -15.52 -16.46
C ILE A 78 -23.61 -15.16 -15.65
N ARG A 79 -22.66 -16.09 -15.54
CA ARG A 79 -21.37 -15.83 -14.88
C ARG A 79 -20.61 -14.70 -15.56
N TRP A 80 -20.55 -14.73 -16.88
CA TRP A 80 -19.88 -13.69 -17.67
C TRP A 80 -20.52 -12.32 -17.42
N PHE A 81 -21.85 -12.21 -17.44
CA PHE A 81 -22.54 -10.94 -17.19
C PHE A 81 -22.27 -10.37 -15.79
N VAL A 82 -22.25 -11.21 -14.75
CA VAL A 82 -21.92 -10.77 -13.38
C VAL A 82 -20.47 -10.29 -13.28
N VAL A 83 -19.53 -11.03 -13.88
CA VAL A 83 -18.11 -10.65 -13.85
C VAL A 83 -17.87 -9.38 -14.66
N ALA A 84 -18.52 -9.23 -15.82
CA ALA A 84 -18.45 -8.04 -16.65
C ALA A 84 -19.04 -6.83 -15.92
N ALA A 85 -20.17 -6.97 -15.23
CA ALA A 85 -20.74 -5.91 -14.40
C ALA A 85 -19.77 -5.46 -13.30
N ASP A 86 -19.12 -6.40 -12.60
CA ASP A 86 -18.13 -6.05 -11.59
C ASP A 86 -16.91 -5.33 -12.22
N ALA A 87 -16.47 -5.73 -13.42
CA ALA A 87 -15.37 -5.05 -14.11
C ALA A 87 -15.76 -3.63 -14.57
N LEU A 88 -16.98 -3.48 -15.11
CA LEU A 88 -17.53 -2.17 -15.48
C LEU A 88 -17.70 -1.28 -14.25
N ALA A 89 -18.26 -1.80 -13.15
CA ALA A 89 -18.39 -1.07 -11.90
C ALA A 89 -17.05 -0.56 -11.37
N ALA A 90 -16.01 -1.41 -11.38
CA ALA A 90 -14.66 -1.01 -10.99
C ALA A 90 -14.09 0.05 -11.94
N TYR A 91 -14.23 -0.11 -13.25
CA TYR A 91 -13.73 0.87 -14.21
C TYR A 91 -14.47 2.22 -14.10
N THR A 92 -15.80 2.22 -13.97
CA THR A 92 -16.60 3.42 -13.71
C THR A 92 -16.15 4.10 -12.42
N LEU A 93 -15.98 3.35 -11.34
CA LEU A 93 -15.56 3.88 -10.04
C LEU A 93 -14.16 4.49 -10.11
N LEU A 94 -13.24 3.85 -10.83
CA LEU A 94 -11.88 4.37 -11.03
C LEU A 94 -11.92 5.74 -11.72
N LEU A 95 -12.63 5.85 -12.85
CA LEU A 95 -12.77 7.11 -13.58
C LEU A 95 -13.49 8.18 -12.75
N PHE A 96 -14.54 7.81 -12.02
CA PHE A 96 -15.24 8.72 -11.12
C PHE A 96 -14.32 9.26 -10.04
N LEU A 97 -13.54 8.39 -9.38
CA LEU A 97 -12.64 8.82 -8.31
C LEU A 97 -11.52 9.73 -8.80
N PHE A 98 -10.93 9.45 -9.97
CA PHE A 98 -9.97 10.37 -10.59
C PHE A 98 -10.63 11.73 -10.86
N ALA A 99 -11.76 11.75 -11.55
CA ALA A 99 -12.47 12.99 -11.85
C ALA A 99 -12.88 13.76 -10.58
N TRP A 100 -13.31 13.05 -9.54
CA TRP A 100 -13.72 13.65 -8.27
C TRP A 100 -12.54 14.22 -7.49
N ILE A 101 -11.42 13.49 -7.39
CA ILE A 101 -10.20 13.98 -6.74
C ILE A 101 -9.66 15.20 -7.48
N PHE A 102 -9.67 15.18 -8.81
CA PHE A 102 -9.23 16.32 -9.61
C PHE A 102 -10.15 17.54 -9.43
N ALA A 103 -11.46 17.32 -9.37
CA ALA A 103 -12.42 18.38 -9.11
C ALA A 103 -12.17 19.08 -7.76
N LEU A 104 -11.70 18.36 -6.72
CA LEU A 104 -11.31 18.95 -5.44
C LEU A 104 -10.17 19.97 -5.57
N ASN A 105 -9.34 19.84 -6.60
CA ASN A 105 -8.13 20.62 -6.78
C ASN A 105 -8.22 21.63 -7.94
N ALA A 106 -9.40 21.79 -8.54
CA ALA A 106 -9.63 22.63 -9.73
C ALA A 106 -9.17 24.09 -9.58
N ASN A 107 -9.17 24.63 -8.36
CA ASN A 107 -8.82 26.03 -8.09
C ASN A 107 -7.34 26.22 -7.69
N MET A 108 -6.50 25.19 -7.79
CA MET A 108 -5.09 25.32 -7.44
C MET A 108 -4.30 26.07 -8.52
N ASP A 109 -3.41 26.95 -8.09
CA ASP A 109 -2.62 27.84 -8.95
C ASP A 109 -1.85 27.09 -10.06
N TYR A 110 -1.22 25.95 -9.74
CA TYR A 110 -0.54 25.15 -10.76
C TYR A 110 -1.50 24.53 -11.79
N VAL A 111 -2.75 24.21 -11.40
CA VAL A 111 -3.79 23.70 -12.31
C VAL A 111 -4.20 24.81 -13.28
N GLN A 112 -4.34 26.04 -12.78
CA GLN A 112 -4.62 27.21 -13.61
C GLN A 112 -3.46 27.48 -14.60
N ARG A 113 -2.21 27.47 -14.12
CA ARG A 113 -1.02 27.59 -15.00
C ARG A 113 -0.93 26.48 -16.05
N PHE A 114 -1.28 25.23 -15.71
CA PHE A 114 -1.29 24.13 -16.67
C PHE A 114 -2.30 24.35 -17.80
N VAL A 115 -3.50 24.84 -17.46
CA VAL A 115 -4.52 25.19 -18.45
C VAL A 115 -4.06 26.37 -19.33
N GLU A 116 -3.43 27.38 -18.73
CA GLU A 116 -2.86 28.53 -19.44
C GLU A 116 -1.72 28.15 -20.40
N ALA A 117 -0.91 27.14 -20.05
CA ALA A 117 0.19 26.62 -20.87
C ALA A 117 -0.28 25.72 -22.05
N GLY A 118 -1.60 25.62 -22.29
CA GLY A 118 -2.17 24.82 -23.38
C GLY A 118 -2.37 23.35 -23.05
N GLY A 119 -2.33 22.98 -21.76
CA GLY A 119 -2.71 21.64 -21.31
C GLY A 119 -4.19 21.34 -21.58
N ASP A 120 -4.52 20.16 -22.11
CA ASP A 120 -5.91 19.70 -22.32
C ASP A 120 -6.52 19.20 -21.00
N LEU A 121 -6.54 20.07 -19.99
CA LEU A 121 -7.30 19.86 -18.76
C LEU A 121 -8.48 20.81 -18.74
N ARG A 122 -9.68 20.26 -18.59
CA ARG A 122 -10.91 21.05 -18.61
C ARG A 122 -11.54 20.97 -17.24
N LEU A 123 -11.13 21.90 -16.37
CA LEU A 123 -11.74 22.09 -15.07
C LEU A 123 -12.40 23.47 -15.06
N ALA A 124 -13.65 23.54 -14.60
CA ALA A 124 -14.34 24.78 -14.31
C ALA A 124 -13.61 25.56 -13.21
N LEU A 125 -13.80 26.88 -13.20
CA LEU A 125 -13.22 27.82 -12.24
C LEU A 125 -13.64 27.58 -10.77
N ASP A 126 -14.56 26.66 -10.52
CA ASP A 126 -15.08 26.33 -9.19
C ASP A 126 -15.18 24.81 -8.96
N THR A 127 -14.58 24.38 -7.85
CA THR A 127 -14.59 23.01 -7.32
C THR A 127 -15.99 22.41 -7.12
N ARG A 128 -17.04 23.19 -6.85
CA ARG A 128 -18.41 22.63 -6.71
C ARG A 128 -18.96 22.24 -8.07
N THR A 129 -18.76 23.07 -9.07
CA THR A 129 -19.20 22.84 -10.44
C THR A 129 -18.53 21.61 -11.04
N GLU A 130 -17.21 21.47 -10.87
CA GLU A 130 -16.49 20.28 -11.35
C GLU A 130 -16.92 18.99 -10.67
N ARG A 131 -17.18 19.03 -9.36
CA ARG A 131 -17.72 17.86 -8.65
C ARG A 131 -19.11 17.48 -9.14
N ALA A 132 -19.95 18.48 -9.43
CA ALA A 132 -21.27 18.24 -10.02
C ALA A 132 -21.14 17.59 -11.41
N ILE A 133 -20.22 18.07 -12.24
CA ILE A 133 -19.92 17.49 -13.57
C ILE A 133 -19.45 16.04 -13.43
N ALA A 134 -18.49 15.76 -12.54
CA ALA A 134 -18.02 14.39 -12.29
C ALA A 134 -19.18 13.48 -11.82
N ALA A 135 -20.01 13.95 -10.89
CA ALA A 135 -21.17 13.20 -10.40
C ALA A 135 -22.22 12.95 -11.51
N LEU A 136 -22.53 13.95 -12.35
CA LEU A 136 -23.47 13.80 -13.45
C LEU A 136 -22.94 12.90 -14.56
N ARG A 137 -21.62 12.96 -14.83
CA ARG A 137 -20.95 12.17 -15.86
C ARG A 137 -20.88 10.68 -15.50
N PHE A 138 -20.47 10.34 -14.28
CA PHE A 138 -20.24 8.94 -13.89
C PHE A 138 -21.32 8.34 -12.99
N GLY A 139 -22.07 9.17 -12.26
CA GLY A 139 -23.11 8.74 -11.31
C GLY A 139 -24.17 7.83 -11.91
N PRO A 140 -24.74 8.12 -13.10
CA PRO A 140 -25.70 7.22 -13.75
C PRO A 140 -25.14 5.81 -13.99
N PHE A 141 -23.88 5.70 -14.45
CA PHE A 141 -23.22 4.41 -14.68
C PHE A 141 -22.95 3.66 -13.36
N LEU A 142 -22.54 4.38 -12.31
CA LEU A 142 -22.38 3.79 -10.97
C LEU A 142 -23.71 3.23 -10.46
N LEU A 143 -24.79 4.01 -10.60
CA LEU A 143 -26.13 3.60 -10.19
C LEU A 143 -26.61 2.37 -10.97
N VAL A 144 -26.42 2.32 -12.29
CA VAL A 144 -26.75 1.15 -13.12
C VAL A 144 -26.01 -0.09 -12.64
N ASN A 145 -24.70 0.01 -12.44
CA ASN A 145 -23.87 -1.10 -11.97
C ASN A 145 -24.28 -1.58 -10.56
N ALA A 146 -24.58 -0.65 -9.66
CA ALA A 146 -25.03 -0.94 -8.30
C ALA A 146 -26.41 -1.61 -8.29
N LEU A 147 -27.39 -1.06 -9.01
CA LEU A 147 -28.74 -1.63 -9.13
C LEU A 147 -28.70 -3.00 -9.78
N PHE A 148 -27.93 -3.17 -10.86
CA PHE A 148 -27.75 -4.46 -11.51
C PHE A 148 -27.18 -5.49 -10.53
N SER A 149 -26.10 -5.13 -9.85
CA SER A 149 -25.44 -5.98 -8.86
C SER A 149 -26.41 -6.37 -7.75
N LEU A 150 -27.14 -5.42 -7.17
CA LEU A 150 -28.10 -5.67 -6.10
C LEU A 150 -29.25 -6.57 -6.58
N LEU A 151 -29.90 -6.21 -7.69
CA LEU A 151 -31.08 -6.92 -8.20
C LEU A 151 -30.76 -8.37 -8.55
N ILE A 152 -29.65 -8.62 -9.27
CA ILE A 152 -29.27 -9.97 -9.66
C ILE A 152 -28.81 -10.80 -8.46
N ARG A 153 -28.03 -10.21 -7.54
CA ARG A 153 -27.49 -10.95 -6.40
C ARG A 153 -28.53 -11.23 -5.32
N VAL A 154 -29.53 -10.37 -5.15
CA VAL A 154 -30.64 -10.59 -4.21
C VAL A 154 -31.70 -11.52 -4.82
N ARG A 155 -32.28 -11.16 -5.97
CA ARG A 155 -33.41 -11.91 -6.55
C ARG A 155 -33.01 -13.24 -7.18
N ARG A 156 -31.74 -13.41 -7.55
CA ARG A 156 -31.20 -14.63 -8.17
C ARG A 156 -29.98 -15.17 -7.43
N SER A 157 -29.95 -15.00 -6.10
CA SER A 157 -28.86 -15.44 -5.24
C SER A 157 -28.46 -16.91 -5.46
N ALA A 158 -29.42 -17.82 -5.67
CA ALA A 158 -29.14 -19.23 -5.99
C ALA A 158 -28.42 -19.42 -7.34
N LEU A 159 -28.81 -18.66 -8.36
CA LEU A 159 -28.23 -18.69 -9.70
C LEU A 159 -26.82 -18.12 -9.71
N VAL A 160 -26.61 -16.97 -9.05
CA VAL A 160 -25.30 -16.33 -8.91
C VAL A 160 -24.36 -17.17 -8.05
N ARG A 161 -24.86 -17.82 -7.00
CA ARG A 161 -24.06 -18.79 -6.23
C ARG A 161 -23.73 -20.04 -7.03
N ALA A 162 -24.56 -20.43 -8.00
CA ALA A 162 -24.28 -21.53 -8.92
C ALA A 162 -23.32 -21.16 -10.05
N THR A 163 -23.07 -19.86 -10.29
CA THR A 163 -22.06 -19.35 -11.24
C THR A 163 -20.72 -19.02 -10.58
N ALA A 164 -20.64 -18.98 -9.25
CA ALA A 164 -19.36 -19.01 -8.55
C ALA A 164 -18.57 -20.23 -9.07
N PRO A 165 -17.34 -20.04 -9.58
CA PRO A 165 -16.56 -21.12 -10.16
C PRO A 165 -16.58 -22.34 -9.24
N PRO A 166 -16.69 -23.57 -9.77
CA PRO A 166 -16.14 -24.69 -9.02
C PRO A 166 -14.69 -24.29 -8.72
N ALA A 167 -14.31 -24.27 -7.44
CA ALA A 167 -12.92 -24.03 -7.08
C ALA A 167 -12.11 -24.99 -7.95
N MET A 168 -11.29 -24.47 -8.88
CA MET A 168 -10.34 -25.29 -9.64
C MET A 168 -9.17 -25.62 -8.71
N ILE A 169 -9.52 -26.36 -7.67
CA ILE A 169 -8.80 -27.47 -7.08
C ILE A 169 -9.89 -28.52 -6.95
N GLU A 170 -9.80 -29.55 -7.79
CA GLU A 170 -10.32 -30.90 -7.58
C GLU A 170 -11.07 -31.07 -6.25
N SER A 171 -12.38 -31.32 -6.28
CA SER A 171 -13.17 -32.18 -5.37
C SER A 171 -12.83 -32.30 -3.86
N SER A 172 -11.99 -31.45 -3.26
CA SER A 172 -11.24 -31.76 -2.03
C SER A 172 -11.07 -30.60 -1.04
N ASP A 173 -11.44 -29.36 -1.39
CA ASP A 173 -11.64 -28.30 -0.37
C ASP A 173 -13.13 -28.24 0.02
N PRO A 174 -13.53 -28.85 1.14
CA PRO A 174 -14.93 -28.91 1.56
C PRO A 174 -15.50 -27.53 1.91
N THR A 175 -14.66 -26.52 2.12
CA THR A 175 -15.09 -25.17 2.53
C THR A 175 -15.62 -24.32 1.36
N ALA A 176 -15.33 -24.71 0.11
CA ALA A 176 -15.63 -23.92 -1.08
C ALA A 176 -17.13 -23.62 -1.25
N ALA A 177 -18.02 -24.55 -0.87
CA ALA A 177 -19.47 -24.35 -0.95
C ALA A 177 -19.97 -23.21 -0.04
N TYR A 178 -19.38 -23.09 1.16
CA TYR A 178 -19.74 -22.09 2.16
C TYR A 178 -19.30 -20.67 1.77
N LEU A 179 -18.25 -20.55 0.95
CA LEU A 179 -17.66 -19.29 0.53
C LEU A 179 -18.26 -18.71 -0.76
N ARG A 180 -19.13 -19.46 -1.47
CA ARG A 180 -19.83 -18.98 -2.68
C ARG A 180 -20.55 -17.64 -2.50
N PRO A 181 -21.21 -17.32 -1.37
CA PRO A 181 -21.80 -16.01 -1.14
C PRO A 181 -20.76 -14.88 -1.15
N PHE A 182 -19.61 -15.07 -0.50
CA PHE A 182 -18.53 -14.09 -0.46
C PHE A 182 -17.90 -13.87 -1.84
N ALA A 183 -17.64 -14.97 -2.56
CA ALA A 183 -17.16 -14.92 -3.94
C ALA A 183 -18.13 -14.17 -4.87
N SER A 184 -19.43 -14.33 -4.63
CA SER A 184 -20.42 -13.55 -5.37
C SER A 184 -20.22 -12.07 -5.08
N TRP A 185 -20.28 -11.62 -3.83
CA TRP A 185 -20.08 -10.21 -3.46
C TRP A 185 -18.62 -9.73 -3.51
N GLY A 186 -17.75 -10.38 -4.28
CA GLY A 186 -16.31 -10.20 -4.21
C GLY A 186 -15.84 -8.76 -4.42
N LEU A 187 -16.39 -8.03 -5.39
CA LEU A 187 -16.03 -6.63 -5.61
C LEU A 187 -16.43 -5.74 -4.43
N LEU A 188 -17.66 -5.90 -3.91
CA LEU A 188 -18.11 -5.12 -2.75
C LEU A 188 -17.23 -5.37 -1.53
N LEU A 189 -16.92 -6.64 -1.22
CA LEU A 189 -16.03 -7.00 -0.11
C LEU A 189 -14.60 -6.46 -0.34
N THR A 190 -14.16 -6.41 -1.59
CA THR A 190 -12.89 -5.77 -1.97
C THR A 190 -12.93 -4.28 -1.67
N LEU A 191 -13.99 -3.56 -2.05
CA LEU A 191 -14.15 -2.13 -1.75
C LEU A 191 -14.29 -1.85 -0.24
N VAL A 192 -14.93 -2.74 0.53
CA VAL A 192 -14.91 -2.65 2.00
C VAL A 192 -13.48 -2.79 2.52
N SER A 193 -12.70 -3.72 1.97
CA SER A 193 -11.30 -3.91 2.38
C SER A 193 -10.43 -2.71 2.04
N VAL A 194 -10.65 -2.11 0.87
CA VAL A 194 -10.02 -0.85 0.44
C VAL A 194 -10.33 0.27 1.43
N LEU A 195 -11.60 0.45 1.80
CA LEU A 195 -12.01 1.49 2.75
C LEU A 195 -11.37 1.27 4.12
N LEU A 196 -11.48 0.06 4.69
CA LEU A 196 -10.88 -0.26 5.98
C LEU A 196 -9.36 -0.06 5.99
N SER A 197 -8.68 -0.42 4.90
CA SER A 197 -7.23 -0.25 4.78
C SER A 197 -6.87 1.22 4.67
N THR A 198 -7.57 1.99 3.84
CA THR A 198 -7.36 3.43 3.68
C THR A 198 -7.53 4.16 5.01
N LEU A 199 -8.61 3.85 5.75
CA LEU A 199 -8.91 4.47 7.04
C LEU A 199 -7.96 4.03 8.16
N SER A 200 -7.20 2.94 7.98
CA SER A 200 -6.18 2.53 8.94
C SER A 200 -4.95 3.44 8.93
N PHE A 201 -4.73 4.18 7.85
CA PHE A 201 -3.70 5.20 7.73
C PHE A 201 -4.27 6.60 7.99
N PRO A 202 -3.41 7.60 8.28
CA PRO A 202 -3.75 9.00 8.09
C PRO A 202 -4.54 9.20 6.78
N SER A 203 -5.73 9.77 6.89
CA SER A 203 -6.68 9.86 5.78
C SER A 203 -7.56 11.09 5.89
N PHE A 204 -8.33 11.37 4.84
CA PHE A 204 -9.32 12.45 4.79
C PHE A 204 -10.46 12.33 5.83
N VAL A 205 -10.55 11.22 6.58
CA VAL A 205 -11.51 11.05 7.67
C VAL A 205 -10.90 11.33 9.03
N HIS A 206 -9.64 10.93 9.23
CA HIS A 206 -8.93 11.09 10.49
C HIS A 206 -7.45 11.24 10.21
N LEU A 207 -6.85 12.37 10.65
CA LEU A 207 -5.45 12.68 10.37
C LEU A 207 -4.50 11.64 10.97
N ASP A 208 -4.78 11.08 12.14
CA ASP A 208 -3.94 9.98 12.67
C ASP A 208 -4.25 8.59 12.09
N GLY A 209 -5.32 8.46 11.30
CA GLY A 209 -5.89 7.17 10.94
C GLY A 209 -6.50 6.40 12.10
N ILE A 210 -7.05 5.22 11.80
CA ILE A 210 -7.69 4.32 12.75
C ILE A 210 -6.94 2.99 12.73
N GLY A 211 -5.74 2.96 13.32
CA GLY A 211 -4.82 1.83 13.31
C GLY A 211 -5.45 0.44 13.55
N PRO A 212 -6.38 0.27 14.52
CA PRO A 212 -7.06 -1.02 14.74
C PRO A 212 -7.78 -1.60 13.50
N LEU A 213 -8.23 -0.76 12.56
CA LEU A 213 -8.85 -1.24 11.32
C LEU A 213 -7.87 -2.05 10.46
N GLY A 214 -6.57 -1.77 10.54
CA GLY A 214 -5.52 -2.50 9.82
C GLY A 214 -5.55 -4.01 10.12
N PHE A 215 -5.90 -4.43 11.34
CA PHE A 215 -5.97 -5.85 11.73
C PHE A 215 -7.16 -6.62 11.14
N ILE A 216 -8.16 -5.91 10.61
CA ILE A 216 -9.37 -6.53 10.02
C ILE A 216 -9.59 -6.15 8.55
N SER A 217 -8.75 -5.27 8.01
CA SER A 217 -9.01 -4.63 6.72
C SER A 217 -9.01 -5.59 5.54
N LEU A 218 -8.19 -6.64 5.56
CA LEU A 218 -8.09 -7.63 4.47
C LEU A 218 -9.01 -8.83 4.65
N VAL A 219 -9.64 -9.01 5.82
CA VAL A 219 -10.54 -10.16 6.08
C VAL A 219 -11.60 -10.32 4.98
N PRO A 220 -12.32 -9.25 4.55
CA PRO A 220 -13.34 -9.40 3.51
C PRO A 220 -12.74 -9.80 2.15
N LEU A 221 -11.59 -9.24 1.76
CA LEU A 221 -10.87 -9.58 0.53
C LEU A 221 -10.40 -11.05 0.55
N LEU A 222 -9.80 -11.50 1.64
CA LEU A 222 -9.30 -12.88 1.77
C LEU A 222 -10.44 -13.90 1.66
N LEU A 223 -11.60 -13.61 2.27
CA LEU A 223 -12.81 -14.44 2.12
C LEU A 223 -13.31 -14.47 0.66
N ALA A 224 -13.30 -13.32 -0.01
CA ALA A 224 -13.70 -13.21 -1.41
C ALA A 224 -12.74 -13.97 -2.35
N ILE A 225 -11.42 -13.85 -2.14
CA ILE A 225 -10.38 -14.55 -2.91
C ILE A 225 -10.48 -16.06 -2.71
N ARG A 226 -10.66 -16.53 -1.47
CA ARG A 226 -10.75 -17.96 -1.16
C ARG A 226 -11.93 -18.64 -1.83
N GLY A 227 -13.06 -17.95 -1.94
CA GLY A 227 -14.24 -18.45 -2.67
C GLY A 227 -14.16 -18.30 -4.20
N SER A 228 -13.12 -17.66 -4.74
CA SER A 228 -13.03 -17.26 -6.15
C SER A 228 -12.07 -18.10 -6.98
N SER A 229 -12.33 -18.19 -8.29
CA SER A 229 -11.36 -18.75 -9.27
C SER A 229 -10.09 -17.92 -9.34
N TYR A 230 -9.00 -18.48 -9.87
CA TYR A 230 -7.73 -17.78 -10.06
C TYR A 230 -7.89 -16.42 -10.73
N ARG A 231 -8.51 -16.37 -11.92
CA ARG A 231 -8.73 -15.13 -12.67
C ARG A 231 -9.54 -14.09 -11.89
N ARG A 232 -10.53 -14.55 -11.12
CA ARG A 232 -11.37 -13.66 -10.31
C ARG A 232 -10.61 -13.15 -9.09
N GLY A 233 -9.87 -14.01 -8.39
CA GLY A 233 -9.00 -13.60 -7.30
C GLY A 233 -7.92 -12.61 -7.75
N LEU A 234 -7.38 -12.79 -8.97
CA LEU A 234 -6.43 -11.85 -9.59
C LEU A 234 -7.08 -10.49 -9.77
N PHE A 235 -8.25 -10.43 -10.41
CA PHE A 235 -9.02 -9.19 -10.55
C PHE A 235 -9.30 -8.51 -9.20
N LEU A 236 -9.75 -9.26 -8.19
CA LEU A 236 -10.08 -8.68 -6.87
C LEU A 236 -8.83 -8.14 -6.15
N GLY A 237 -7.71 -8.86 -6.18
CA GLY A 237 -6.46 -8.40 -5.56
C GLY A 237 -5.85 -7.20 -6.26
N VAL A 238 -5.89 -7.17 -7.60
CA VAL A 238 -5.44 -6.00 -8.37
C VAL A 238 -6.35 -4.81 -8.12
N ALA A 239 -7.68 -5.00 -8.15
CA ALA A 239 -8.63 -3.93 -7.82
C ALA A 239 -8.40 -3.39 -6.40
N TYR A 240 -8.18 -4.26 -5.40
CA TYR A 240 -7.81 -3.83 -4.06
C TYR A 240 -6.59 -2.91 -4.09
N GLY A 241 -5.51 -3.34 -4.76
CA GLY A 241 -4.27 -2.59 -4.86
C GLY A 241 -4.45 -1.24 -5.52
N THR A 242 -5.08 -1.20 -6.69
CA THR A 242 -5.36 0.02 -7.45
C THR A 242 -6.16 1.03 -6.64
N PHE A 243 -7.28 0.62 -6.04
CA PHE A 243 -8.12 1.55 -5.29
C PHE A 243 -7.50 1.98 -3.96
N THR A 244 -6.78 1.09 -3.27
CA THR A 244 -6.07 1.47 -2.03
C THR A 244 -4.97 2.47 -2.34
N THR A 245 -4.17 2.26 -3.39
CA THR A 245 -3.15 3.24 -3.81
C THR A 245 -3.79 4.57 -4.16
N LEU A 246 -4.88 4.57 -4.92
CA LEU A 246 -5.58 5.79 -5.31
C LEU A 246 -6.09 6.57 -4.09
N LEU A 247 -6.75 5.91 -3.14
CA LEU A 247 -7.37 6.59 -1.99
C LEU A 247 -6.37 6.97 -0.91
N VAL A 248 -5.30 6.19 -0.71
CA VAL A 248 -4.26 6.53 0.29
C VAL A 248 -3.38 7.67 -0.21
N ASN A 249 -3.11 7.73 -1.52
CA ASN A 249 -2.30 8.76 -2.16
C ASN A 249 -3.15 9.80 -2.89
N PHE A 250 -4.42 10.02 -2.49
CA PHE A 250 -5.32 10.96 -3.18
C PHE A 250 -4.71 12.37 -3.28
N TRP A 251 -3.89 12.73 -2.28
CA TRP A 251 -3.13 13.96 -2.21
C TRP A 251 -2.08 14.11 -3.31
N LEU A 252 -1.65 13.06 -4.03
CA LEU A 252 -0.83 13.28 -5.22
C LEU A 252 -1.57 14.13 -6.27
N GLY A 253 -2.90 14.09 -6.26
CA GLY A 253 -3.73 14.93 -7.11
C GLY A 253 -3.69 16.43 -6.77
N THR A 254 -3.19 16.84 -5.59
CA THR A 254 -2.96 18.26 -5.25
C THR A 254 -1.58 18.73 -5.73
N PHE A 255 -0.62 17.81 -5.89
CA PHE A 255 0.71 18.12 -6.39
C PHE A 255 0.76 18.14 -7.92
N SER A 256 0.34 17.04 -8.55
CA SER A 256 0.35 16.87 -9.99
C SER A 256 -0.65 15.76 -10.38
N LEU A 257 -1.54 16.09 -11.30
CA LEU A 257 -2.61 15.20 -11.77
C LEU A 257 -2.06 13.92 -12.40
N VAL A 258 -0.97 14.08 -13.15
CA VAL A 258 -0.26 12.99 -13.84
C VAL A 258 0.42 12.06 -12.82
N SER A 259 0.94 12.62 -11.72
CA SER A 259 1.66 11.84 -10.69
C SER A 259 0.76 10.79 -10.01
N LEU A 260 -0.49 11.15 -9.70
CA LEU A 260 -1.46 10.19 -9.15
C LEU A 260 -1.78 9.08 -10.16
N GLN A 261 -1.98 9.43 -11.44
CA GLN A 261 -2.28 8.46 -12.49
C GLN A 261 -1.12 7.48 -12.73
N ILE A 262 0.10 8.00 -12.86
CA ILE A 262 1.32 7.20 -13.02
C ILE A 262 1.50 6.28 -11.81
N SER A 263 1.33 6.79 -10.59
CA SER A 263 1.44 6.00 -9.37
C SER A 263 0.41 4.86 -9.34
N VAL A 264 -0.85 5.14 -9.66
CA VAL A 264 -1.91 4.12 -9.73
C VAL A 264 -1.62 3.06 -10.80
N LEU A 265 -1.06 3.46 -11.95
CA LEU A 265 -0.66 2.54 -13.02
C LEU A 265 0.52 1.64 -12.61
N ILE A 266 1.55 2.21 -12.00
CA ILE A 266 2.70 1.45 -11.47
C ILE A 266 2.22 0.43 -10.43
N PHE A 267 1.38 0.86 -9.49
CA PHE A 267 0.84 -0.03 -8.48
C PHE A 267 -0.12 -1.08 -9.04
N PHE A 268 -0.89 -0.76 -10.09
CA PHE A 268 -1.65 -1.77 -10.82
C PHE A 268 -0.73 -2.89 -11.33
N CYS A 269 0.40 -2.54 -11.94
CA CYS A 269 1.41 -3.50 -12.41
C CYS A 269 2.05 -4.27 -11.25
N PHE A 270 2.44 -3.59 -10.17
CA PHE A 270 2.99 -4.23 -8.96
C PHE A 270 2.02 -5.24 -8.34
N TYR A 271 0.76 -4.87 -8.14
CA TYR A 271 -0.24 -5.79 -7.61
C TYR A 271 -0.59 -6.92 -8.56
N LEU A 272 -0.52 -6.70 -9.89
CA LEU A 272 -0.66 -7.77 -10.87
C LEU A 272 0.48 -8.80 -10.73
N LEU A 273 1.72 -8.33 -10.71
CA LEU A 273 2.92 -9.16 -10.55
C LEU A 273 2.97 -9.86 -9.19
N PHE A 274 2.45 -9.24 -8.13
CA PHE A 274 2.32 -9.82 -6.81
C PHE A 274 1.23 -10.90 -6.74
N MET A 275 0.05 -10.62 -7.27
CA MET A 275 -1.11 -11.51 -7.15
C MET A 275 -0.96 -12.79 -7.96
N LEU A 276 -0.25 -12.77 -9.09
CA LEU A 276 0.01 -13.96 -9.91
C LEU A 276 0.69 -15.11 -9.12
N PRO A 277 1.92 -14.97 -8.61
CA PRO A 277 2.60 -16.01 -7.83
C PRO A 277 1.91 -16.24 -6.49
N THR A 278 1.42 -15.20 -5.81
CA THR A 278 0.75 -15.35 -4.50
C THR A 278 -0.47 -16.25 -4.59
N LEU A 279 -1.31 -16.07 -5.62
CA LEU A 279 -2.48 -16.92 -5.85
C LEU A 279 -2.14 -18.35 -6.30
N TRP A 280 -0.96 -18.54 -6.91
CA TRP A 280 -0.43 -19.87 -7.21
C TRP A 280 -0.01 -20.58 -5.92
N PHE A 281 0.80 -19.93 -5.08
CA PHE A 281 1.21 -20.43 -3.76
C PHE A 281 0.00 -20.73 -2.87
N TYR A 282 -0.97 -19.81 -2.82
CA TYR A 282 -2.19 -19.92 -1.99
C TYR A 282 -3.03 -21.15 -2.35
N ARG A 283 -3.01 -21.54 -3.64
CA ARG A 283 -3.72 -22.73 -4.11
C ARG A 283 -2.95 -24.03 -3.89
N ARG A 284 -1.62 -23.98 -3.93
CA ARG A 284 -0.76 -25.15 -3.71
C ARG A 284 -0.66 -25.52 -2.23
N ILE A 285 -0.50 -24.53 -1.35
CA ILE A 285 -0.34 -24.74 0.09
C ILE A 285 -1.72 -24.90 0.75
N ARG A 286 -1.93 -26.04 1.45
CA ARG A 286 -3.21 -26.33 2.14
C ARG A 286 -3.12 -26.23 3.66
N VAL A 287 -2.10 -26.85 4.27
CA VAL A 287 -1.99 -26.95 5.74
C VAL A 287 -1.69 -25.61 6.39
N ALA A 288 -0.71 -24.87 5.85
CA ALA A 288 -0.27 -23.57 6.36
C ALA A 288 -0.70 -22.40 5.46
N ARG A 289 -1.84 -22.54 4.77
CA ARG A 289 -2.33 -21.58 3.76
C ARG A 289 -2.43 -20.14 4.30
N PHE A 290 -2.78 -19.99 5.57
CA PHE A 290 -2.91 -18.69 6.24
C PHE A 290 -1.59 -17.89 6.31
N LEU A 291 -0.44 -18.54 6.12
CA LEU A 291 0.87 -17.87 6.07
C LEU A 291 1.21 -17.31 4.68
N VAL A 292 0.51 -17.72 3.62
CA VAL A 292 0.87 -17.35 2.24
C VAL A 292 0.80 -15.84 2.02
N PHE A 293 -0.31 -15.19 2.38
CA PHE A 293 -0.44 -13.75 2.22
C PHE A 293 0.53 -12.96 3.10
N PRO A 294 0.68 -13.23 4.42
CA PRO A 294 1.67 -12.57 5.25
C PRO A 294 3.10 -12.69 4.69
N LEU A 295 3.54 -13.90 4.32
CA LEU A 295 4.90 -14.11 3.81
C LEU A 295 5.12 -13.44 2.44
N ALA A 296 4.20 -13.63 1.49
CA ALA A 296 4.33 -13.07 0.15
C ALA A 296 4.24 -11.54 0.16
N TRP A 297 3.36 -10.98 0.99
CA TRP A 297 3.14 -9.54 1.06
C TRP A 297 4.29 -8.81 1.73
N THR A 298 4.90 -9.39 2.78
CA THR A 298 6.09 -8.80 3.40
C THR A 298 7.25 -8.70 2.40
N PHE A 299 7.47 -9.73 1.56
CA PHE A 299 8.44 -9.64 0.48
C PHE A 299 8.02 -8.66 -0.62
N PHE A 300 6.73 -8.60 -0.97
CA PHE A 300 6.20 -7.63 -1.91
C PHE A 300 6.44 -6.18 -1.47
N GLU A 301 6.30 -5.89 -0.17
CA GLU A 301 6.60 -4.57 0.37
C GLU A 301 8.07 -4.20 0.18
N LEU A 302 9.02 -5.11 0.42
CA LEU A 302 10.42 -4.86 0.09
C LEU A 302 10.61 -4.63 -1.42
N ALA A 303 10.00 -5.47 -2.26
CA ALA A 303 10.15 -5.40 -3.71
C ALA A 303 9.64 -4.07 -4.29
N ARG A 304 8.47 -3.59 -3.85
CA ARG A 304 7.92 -2.29 -4.31
C ARG A 304 8.64 -1.08 -3.71
N SER A 305 9.51 -1.30 -2.72
CA SER A 305 10.34 -0.26 -2.08
C SER A 305 11.75 -0.20 -2.65
N SER A 306 12.07 -1.01 -3.67
CA SER A 306 13.41 -1.15 -4.23
C SER A 306 13.55 -0.56 -5.63
N GLY A 307 14.76 -0.11 -5.96
CA GLY A 307 15.11 0.41 -7.29
C GLY A 307 14.53 1.79 -7.59
N PHE A 308 14.60 2.21 -8.86
CA PHE A 308 14.10 3.52 -9.30
C PHE A 308 12.62 3.73 -9.00
N LEU A 309 11.77 2.71 -9.20
CA LEU A 309 10.33 2.80 -8.90
C LEU A 309 10.00 2.55 -7.41
N GLY A 310 11.01 2.56 -6.54
CA GLY A 310 10.85 2.32 -5.11
C GLY A 310 9.91 3.35 -4.49
N TYR A 311 8.79 2.88 -3.93
CA TYR A 311 7.80 3.72 -3.27
C TYR A 311 7.34 3.04 -1.96
N PRO A 312 8.12 3.15 -0.86
CA PRO A 312 7.79 2.60 0.47
C PRO A 312 6.66 3.36 1.18
N TRP A 313 5.72 3.95 0.44
CA TRP A 313 4.58 4.63 1.01
C TRP A 313 3.50 3.62 1.44
N ALA A 314 2.82 3.93 2.54
CA ALA A 314 1.72 3.12 3.08
C ALA A 314 2.06 1.62 3.20
N LEU A 315 3.25 1.29 3.72
CA LEU A 315 3.53 -0.06 4.21
C LEU A 315 2.50 -0.41 5.29
N VAL A 316 1.98 -1.63 5.30
CA VAL A 316 0.92 -2.04 6.24
C VAL A 316 1.32 -1.76 7.69
N GLY A 317 2.61 -1.93 8.04
CA GLY A 317 3.16 -1.61 9.35
C GLY A 317 2.99 -0.14 9.76
N HIS A 318 3.05 0.81 8.82
CA HIS A 318 2.90 2.24 9.12
C HIS A 318 1.51 2.59 9.68
N SER A 319 0.46 1.79 9.39
CA SER A 319 -0.87 1.97 10.01
C SER A 319 -0.84 1.82 11.54
N GLN A 320 0.23 1.26 12.10
CA GLN A 320 0.38 1.00 13.53
C GLN A 320 1.37 1.93 14.23
N TYR A 321 1.81 3.02 13.58
CA TYR A 321 2.86 3.91 14.11
C TYR A 321 2.58 4.45 15.53
N ARG A 322 1.30 4.57 15.93
CA ARG A 322 0.91 5.02 17.28
C ARG A 322 0.89 3.92 18.34
N VAL A 323 0.98 2.65 17.96
CA VAL A 323 0.95 1.52 18.89
C VAL A 323 2.39 1.21 19.33
N LEU A 324 2.91 2.04 20.23
CA LEU A 324 4.32 2.02 20.62
C LEU A 324 4.87 0.63 21.01
N PRO A 325 4.16 -0.21 21.81
CA PRO A 325 4.65 -1.55 22.12
C PRO A 325 4.81 -2.42 20.88
N LEU A 326 3.90 -2.30 19.91
CA LEU A 326 3.93 -3.10 18.70
C LEU A 326 5.09 -2.72 17.77
N ILE A 327 5.33 -1.42 17.59
CA ILE A 327 6.37 -0.94 16.66
C ILE A 327 7.78 -1.25 17.17
N GLN A 328 7.98 -1.57 18.45
CA GLN A 328 9.29 -2.01 18.95
C GLN A 328 9.82 -3.26 18.22
N LEU A 329 8.93 -4.07 17.62
CA LEU A 329 9.30 -5.18 16.75
C LEU A 329 10.22 -4.73 15.58
N SER A 330 10.12 -3.47 15.14
CA SER A 330 10.94 -2.94 14.05
C SER A 330 12.44 -2.93 14.36
N THR A 331 12.83 -2.94 15.64
CA THR A 331 14.22 -3.11 16.06
C THR A 331 14.80 -4.48 15.65
N ILE A 332 13.94 -5.46 15.39
CA ILE A 332 14.35 -6.83 15.03
C ILE A 332 14.25 -7.02 13.53
N THR A 333 13.11 -6.66 12.96
CA THR A 333 12.72 -7.05 11.60
C THR A 333 12.58 -5.87 10.65
N GLY A 334 12.81 -4.64 11.09
CA GLY A 334 12.31 -3.44 10.43
C GLY A 334 10.78 -3.36 10.49
N VAL A 335 10.21 -2.31 9.90
CA VAL A 335 8.75 -2.16 9.69
C VAL A 335 8.08 -3.41 9.10
N TRP A 336 8.83 -4.20 8.33
CA TRP A 336 8.38 -5.42 7.66
C TRP A 336 7.74 -6.45 8.58
N GLY A 337 8.26 -6.64 9.80
CA GLY A 337 7.68 -7.57 10.79
C GLY A 337 6.37 -7.07 11.37
N VAL A 338 6.20 -5.74 11.48
CA VAL A 338 4.93 -5.13 11.88
C VAL A 338 3.89 -5.37 10.80
N SER A 339 4.25 -5.14 9.52
CA SER A 339 3.39 -5.50 8.37
C SER A 339 3.00 -6.98 8.41
N PHE A 340 3.97 -7.88 8.58
CA PHE A 340 3.72 -9.32 8.65
C PHE A 340 2.71 -9.68 9.74
N LEU A 341 2.84 -9.11 10.94
CA LEU A 341 1.96 -9.42 12.06
C LEU A 341 0.53 -8.93 11.83
N VAL A 342 0.35 -7.71 11.30
CA VAL A 342 -0.98 -7.18 10.93
C VAL A 342 -1.65 -8.08 9.88
N LEU A 343 -0.89 -8.52 8.88
CA LEU A 343 -1.37 -9.41 7.82
C LEU A 343 -1.67 -10.82 8.33
N LEU A 344 -0.88 -11.31 9.29
CA LEU A 344 -1.09 -12.60 9.93
C LEU A 344 -2.40 -12.63 10.69
N VAL A 345 -2.72 -11.57 11.43
CA VAL A 345 -4.00 -11.42 12.14
C VAL A 345 -5.16 -11.41 11.15
N ASN A 346 -5.08 -10.64 10.07
CA ASN A 346 -6.09 -10.65 9.01
C ASN A 346 -6.32 -12.07 8.45
N SER A 347 -5.24 -12.80 8.19
CA SER A 347 -5.30 -14.16 7.66
C SER A 347 -5.89 -15.14 8.68
N ALA A 348 -5.53 -15.02 9.95
CA ALA A 348 -6.08 -15.83 11.03
C ALA A 348 -7.59 -15.57 11.25
N LEU A 349 -8.01 -14.30 11.21
CA LEU A 349 -9.43 -13.92 11.30
C LEU A 349 -10.24 -14.40 10.09
N ALA A 350 -9.66 -14.37 8.89
CA ALA A 350 -10.30 -14.95 7.71
C ALA A 350 -10.49 -16.47 7.85
N GLU A 351 -9.48 -17.20 8.34
CA GLU A 351 -9.61 -18.64 8.64
C GLU A 351 -10.66 -18.92 9.71
N LEU A 352 -10.71 -18.10 10.77
CA LEU A 352 -11.74 -18.19 11.81
C LEU A 352 -13.15 -17.97 11.23
N ALA A 353 -13.32 -16.96 10.38
CA ALA A 353 -14.60 -16.69 9.74
C ALA A 353 -15.05 -17.89 8.87
N VAL A 354 -14.13 -18.49 8.09
CA VAL A 354 -14.44 -19.73 7.33
C VAL A 354 -14.87 -20.85 8.27
N HIS A 355 -14.17 -21.07 9.37
CA HIS A 355 -14.49 -22.11 10.34
C HIS A 355 -15.89 -21.94 10.94
N LEU A 356 -16.23 -20.72 11.38
CA LEU A 356 -17.55 -20.42 11.95
C LEU A 356 -18.69 -20.62 10.93
N LEU A 357 -18.45 -20.30 9.66
CA LEU A 357 -19.42 -20.50 8.58
C LEU A 357 -19.69 -21.98 8.29
N VAL A 358 -18.66 -22.82 8.35
CA VAL A 358 -18.79 -24.28 8.17
C VAL A 358 -19.55 -24.88 9.36
N ARG A 359 -19.14 -24.54 10.59
CA ARG A 359 -19.76 -25.08 11.82
C ARG A 359 -21.26 -24.78 11.93
N ARG A 360 -21.71 -23.58 11.54
CA ARG A 360 -23.13 -23.19 11.60
C ARG A 360 -24.04 -23.94 10.63
N ARG A 361 -23.49 -24.55 9.58
CA ARG A 361 -24.27 -25.13 8.46
C ARG A 361 -24.13 -26.65 8.35
N GLU A 362 -23.32 -27.28 9.19
CA GLU A 362 -23.36 -28.72 9.40
C GLU A 362 -24.61 -29.06 10.23
N PRO A 363 -25.55 -29.89 9.74
CA PRO A 363 -26.67 -30.33 10.55
C PRO A 363 -26.15 -31.17 11.73
N VAL A 364 -26.60 -30.85 12.94
CA VAL A 364 -26.45 -31.74 14.09
C VAL A 364 -27.22 -33.02 13.74
N ARG A 365 -26.52 -34.06 13.27
CA ARG A 365 -27.13 -35.38 13.09
C ARG A 365 -27.43 -35.91 14.48
N GLU A 366 -28.70 -36.01 14.85
CA GLU A 366 -29.09 -36.82 16.01
C GLU A 366 -28.59 -38.26 15.79
N PRO A 367 -28.08 -38.92 16.83
CA PRO A 367 -27.67 -40.31 16.72
C PRO A 367 -28.90 -41.17 16.41
N VAL A 368 -28.94 -41.73 15.20
CA VAL A 368 -29.95 -42.74 14.84
C VAL A 368 -29.77 -43.92 15.79
N ALA A 369 -30.82 -44.24 16.55
CA ALA A 369 -30.82 -45.35 17.50
C ALA A 369 -30.49 -46.66 16.78
N GLY A 370 -29.45 -47.36 17.24
CA GLY A 370 -29.07 -48.69 16.74
C GLY A 370 -27.83 -48.77 15.84
N MET A 371 -27.22 -47.66 15.42
CA MET A 371 -25.92 -47.70 14.71
C MET A 371 -24.73 -47.72 15.69
N PRO A 372 -23.70 -48.57 15.48
CA PRO A 372 -22.50 -48.56 16.31
C PRO A 372 -21.84 -47.18 16.31
N ARG A 373 -21.50 -46.66 17.50
CA ARG A 373 -20.86 -45.34 17.72
C ARG A 373 -19.51 -45.13 17.00
N THR A 374 -19.03 -46.10 16.23
CA THR A 374 -17.72 -46.12 15.59
C THR A 374 -17.71 -45.72 14.10
N ALA A 375 -18.86 -45.56 13.43
CA ALA A 375 -18.88 -45.49 11.96
C ALA A 375 -18.96 -44.08 11.32
N VAL A 376 -19.25 -43.00 12.06
CA VAL A 376 -19.17 -41.64 11.51
C VAL A 376 -18.63 -40.69 12.58
N ARG A 377 -17.31 -40.67 12.78
CA ARG A 377 -16.69 -39.45 13.34
C ARG A 377 -16.92 -38.36 12.29
N PRO A 378 -17.70 -37.29 12.56
CA PRO A 378 -17.60 -36.10 11.73
C PRO A 378 -16.11 -35.77 11.71
N THR A 379 -15.51 -35.67 10.54
CA THR A 379 -14.09 -35.35 10.42
C THR A 379 -13.84 -34.12 11.28
N GLN A 380 -13.20 -34.30 12.45
CA GLN A 380 -12.84 -33.22 13.37
C GLN A 380 -11.79 -32.27 12.76
N ALA A 381 -11.37 -32.56 11.53
CA ALA A 381 -10.40 -31.84 10.72
C ALA A 381 -10.63 -30.31 10.63
N PRO A 382 -11.85 -29.75 10.43
CA PRO A 382 -11.99 -28.30 10.27
C PRO A 382 -11.91 -27.52 11.60
N VAL A 383 -12.03 -28.18 12.76
CA VAL A 383 -11.96 -27.53 14.09
C VAL A 383 -10.51 -27.36 14.56
N ALA A 384 -9.65 -28.34 14.28
CA ALA A 384 -8.23 -28.25 14.61
C ALA A 384 -7.49 -27.22 13.74
N THR A 385 -7.91 -27.03 12.48
CA THR A 385 -7.20 -26.19 11.49
C THR A 385 -7.35 -24.68 11.70
N ALA A 386 -8.44 -24.18 12.30
CA ALA A 386 -8.64 -22.74 12.51
C ALA A 386 -8.12 -22.22 13.87
N ARG A 387 -7.95 -23.12 14.85
CA ARG A 387 -7.37 -22.78 16.15
C ARG A 387 -5.88 -22.44 16.04
N VAL A 388 -5.16 -23.12 15.14
CA VAL A 388 -3.72 -22.88 14.94
C VAL A 388 -3.44 -21.46 14.46
N PRO A 389 -4.02 -20.94 13.36
CA PRO A 389 -3.80 -19.55 12.92
C PRO A 389 -4.06 -18.52 14.02
N LEU A 390 -5.19 -18.65 14.73
CA LEU A 390 -5.58 -17.70 15.78
C LEU A 390 -4.65 -17.79 17.00
N ALA A 391 -4.31 -19.01 17.44
CA ALA A 391 -3.37 -19.20 18.55
C ALA A 391 -1.97 -18.69 18.18
N THR A 392 -1.50 -18.92 16.95
CA THR A 392 -0.23 -18.38 16.46
C THR A 392 -0.25 -16.86 16.44
N ALA A 393 -1.28 -16.24 15.86
CA ALA A 393 -1.40 -14.78 15.81
C ALA A 393 -1.50 -14.17 17.22
N ALA A 394 -2.31 -14.75 18.10
CA ALA A 394 -2.46 -14.30 19.48
C ALA A 394 -1.17 -14.46 20.29
N ALA A 395 -0.48 -15.60 20.18
CA ALA A 395 0.78 -15.84 20.87
C ALA A 395 1.87 -14.85 20.41
N LEU A 396 1.98 -14.61 19.10
CA LEU A 396 2.94 -13.64 18.56
C LEU A 396 2.58 -12.20 18.96
N LEU A 397 1.30 -11.82 18.92
CA LEU A 397 0.87 -10.52 19.44
C LEU A 397 1.22 -10.37 20.91
N LEU A 398 0.87 -11.34 21.76
CA LEU A 398 1.17 -11.30 23.19
C LEU A 398 2.68 -11.18 23.44
N LEU A 399 3.50 -11.95 22.72
CA LEU A 399 4.95 -11.88 22.82
C LEU A 399 5.49 -10.49 22.42
N VAL A 400 5.01 -9.94 21.30
CA VAL A 400 5.43 -8.63 20.79
C VAL A 400 4.97 -7.50 21.71
N PHE A 401 3.73 -7.53 22.19
CA PHE A 401 3.23 -6.54 23.15
C PHE A 401 3.96 -6.64 24.49
N ALA A 402 4.23 -7.84 25.00
CA ALA A 402 4.99 -8.01 26.24
C ALA A 402 6.44 -7.52 26.08
N GLY A 403 7.13 -7.93 25.02
CA GLY A 403 8.50 -7.51 24.72
C GLY A 403 8.61 -6.00 24.46
N GLY A 404 7.66 -5.44 23.72
CA GLY A 404 7.59 -4.01 23.43
C GLY A 404 7.27 -3.16 24.67
N SER A 405 6.32 -3.58 25.50
CA SER A 405 6.05 -2.94 26.80
C SER A 405 7.25 -3.01 27.73
N LEU A 406 7.96 -4.15 27.75
CA LEU A 406 9.21 -4.29 28.51
C LEU A 406 10.28 -3.33 27.98
N ALA A 407 10.49 -3.27 26.66
CA ALA A 407 11.45 -2.34 26.05
C ALA A 407 11.12 -0.88 26.36
N LEU A 408 9.84 -0.49 26.32
CA LEU A 408 9.38 0.84 26.72
C LEU A 408 9.57 1.09 28.22
N GLY A 409 9.38 0.07 29.06
CA GLY A 409 9.62 0.12 30.50
C GLY A 409 11.09 0.35 30.83
N ILE A 410 11.99 -0.40 30.19
CA ILE A 410 13.45 -0.20 30.29
C ILE A 410 13.82 1.21 29.80
N GLY A 411 13.26 1.64 28.67
CA GLY A 411 13.48 3.00 28.18
C GLY A 411 13.03 4.08 29.17
N ARG A 412 11.92 3.86 29.89
CA ARG A 412 11.47 4.79 30.95
C ARG A 412 12.39 4.79 32.16
N THR A 413 12.94 3.65 32.56
CA THR A 413 13.91 3.60 33.67
C THR A 413 15.23 4.24 33.27
N ASP A 414 15.66 4.09 32.02
CA ASP A 414 16.83 4.79 31.48
C ASP A 414 16.61 6.32 31.49
N SER A 415 15.41 6.78 31.12
CA SER A 415 15.02 8.19 31.24
C SER A 415 14.79 8.65 32.69
N GLY A 416 14.34 7.76 33.59
CA GLY A 416 13.68 8.09 34.86
C GLY A 416 14.34 7.65 36.16
N GLY A 417 15.44 6.87 36.16
CA GLY A 417 16.23 6.62 37.39
C GLY A 417 16.84 5.22 37.58
N GLY A 418 17.04 4.41 36.54
CA GLY A 418 17.43 3.00 36.66
C GLY A 418 18.92 2.65 36.51
N ASP A 419 19.74 3.50 35.87
CA ASP A 419 21.15 3.17 35.64
C ASP A 419 22.06 4.42 35.75
N ALA A 420 22.74 4.55 36.88
CA ALA A 420 23.56 5.71 37.20
C ALA A 420 24.79 5.85 36.27
N ALA A 421 25.30 4.73 35.75
CA ALA A 421 26.46 4.69 34.87
C ALA A 421 26.16 5.12 33.42
N ALA A 422 24.91 4.98 32.96
CA ALA A 422 24.50 5.43 31.63
C ALA A 422 24.17 6.93 31.59
N ARG A 423 23.81 7.53 32.74
CA ARG A 423 23.55 8.98 32.87
C ARG A 423 24.82 9.82 32.92
N THR A 424 25.91 9.31 33.51
CA THR A 424 27.16 10.08 33.67
C THR A 424 27.76 10.54 32.34
N ASP A 425 27.46 9.84 31.23
CA ASP A 425 27.97 10.15 29.89
C ASP A 425 26.85 10.52 28.88
N ALA A 426 25.59 10.60 29.30
CA ALA A 426 24.51 11.04 28.42
C ALA A 426 24.61 12.56 28.21
N ARG A 427 24.54 12.99 26.95
CA ARG A 427 24.58 14.41 26.59
C ARG A 427 23.26 14.84 25.99
N THR A 428 22.89 16.08 26.27
CA THR A 428 21.73 16.73 25.64
C THR A 428 22.23 17.76 24.65
N VAL A 429 21.70 17.71 23.43
CA VAL A 429 21.95 18.72 22.40
C VAL A 429 20.64 19.44 22.12
N ARG A 430 20.64 20.76 22.18
CA ARG A 430 19.49 21.60 21.90
C ARG A 430 19.46 22.01 20.44
N ILE A 431 18.39 21.65 19.74
CA ILE A 431 18.22 21.92 18.31
C ILE A 431 17.00 22.82 18.12
N ALA A 432 17.17 23.94 17.41
CA ALA A 432 16.05 24.78 16.97
C ALA A 432 15.61 24.38 15.55
N LEU A 433 14.39 23.87 15.42
CA LEU A 433 13.80 23.46 14.15
C LEU A 433 12.91 24.59 13.62
N ILE A 434 13.22 25.12 12.44
CA ILE A 434 12.54 26.29 11.87
C ILE A 434 11.57 25.85 10.76
N GLN A 435 10.31 26.25 10.90
CA GLN A 435 9.25 26.01 9.92
C GLN A 435 8.78 27.34 9.32
N GLN A 436 9.31 27.67 8.13
CA GLN A 436 9.11 28.97 7.48
C GLN A 436 7.80 29.12 6.72
N ASN A 437 7.07 28.02 6.50
CA ASN A 437 5.78 27.98 5.81
C ASN A 437 5.73 28.70 4.44
N SER A 438 6.79 28.57 3.64
CA SER A 438 6.86 29.14 2.30
C SER A 438 7.04 28.05 1.23
N ASP A 439 6.59 28.35 0.02
CA ASP A 439 6.75 27.50 -1.15
C ASP A 439 8.00 27.93 -1.93
N PRO A 440 9.08 27.14 -1.97
CA PRO A 440 10.32 27.53 -2.66
C PRO A 440 10.13 27.75 -4.18
N ARG A 441 8.98 27.37 -4.76
CA ARG A 441 8.66 27.57 -6.17
C ARG A 441 8.09 28.96 -6.49
N LYS A 442 7.71 29.75 -5.49
CA LYS A 442 7.03 31.05 -5.68
C LYS A 442 7.96 32.24 -5.91
N HIS A 443 9.28 32.02 -5.94
CA HIS A 443 10.31 33.05 -6.21
C HIS A 443 10.26 34.26 -5.25
N ASP A 444 9.71 34.07 -4.05
CA ASP A 444 9.58 35.04 -2.95
C ASP A 444 10.75 34.91 -1.95
N TYR A 445 11.97 34.80 -2.47
CA TYR A 445 13.15 34.41 -1.69
C TYR A 445 13.53 35.41 -0.60
N ASP A 446 13.38 36.72 -0.84
CA ASP A 446 13.60 37.75 0.19
C ASP A 446 12.65 37.55 1.39
N GLN A 447 11.35 37.32 1.13
CA GLN A 447 10.35 37.12 2.18
C GLN A 447 10.61 35.81 2.95
N THR A 448 10.96 34.75 2.23
CA THR A 448 11.35 33.47 2.85
C THR A 448 12.57 33.64 3.74
N PHE A 449 13.61 34.34 3.28
CA PHE A 449 14.81 34.58 4.07
C PHE A 449 14.54 35.44 5.31
N GLU A 450 13.69 36.46 5.20
CA GLU A 450 13.27 37.26 6.36
C GLU A 450 12.47 36.44 7.40
N ALA A 451 11.59 35.54 6.95
CA ALA A 451 10.88 34.64 7.85
C ALA A 451 11.85 33.69 8.57
N LEU A 452 12.80 33.10 7.84
CA LEU A 452 13.85 32.24 8.39
C LEU A 452 14.71 32.98 9.43
N ARG A 453 15.16 34.21 9.12
CA ARG A 453 15.90 35.06 10.06
C ARG A 453 15.10 35.35 11.32
N ARG A 454 13.89 35.87 11.17
CA ARG A 454 13.04 36.23 12.31
C ARG A 454 12.76 35.05 13.23
N LEU A 455 12.42 33.89 12.67
CA LEU A 455 12.16 32.68 13.46
C LEU A 455 13.44 32.16 14.12
N THR A 456 14.58 32.26 13.43
CA THR A 456 15.89 31.91 13.99
C THR A 456 16.23 32.82 15.17
N ASP A 457 16.17 34.15 15.00
CA ASP A 457 16.43 35.15 16.04
C ASP A 457 15.55 34.93 17.28
N GLN A 458 14.27 34.63 17.07
CA GLN A 458 13.34 34.29 18.16
C GLN A 458 13.76 33.02 18.90
N SER A 459 14.27 32.02 18.19
CA SER A 459 14.72 30.75 18.77
C SER A 459 16.05 30.86 19.53
N LEU A 460 16.92 31.80 19.16
CA LEU A 460 18.24 31.98 19.77
C LEU A 460 18.18 32.34 21.26
N VAL A 461 17.06 32.88 21.75
CA VAL A 461 16.87 33.15 23.20
C VAL A 461 16.95 31.87 24.05
N HIS A 462 16.76 30.71 23.43
CA HIS A 462 16.86 29.41 24.07
C HIS A 462 18.28 28.82 24.04
N ASN A 463 19.26 29.52 23.46
CA ASN A 463 20.65 29.08 23.28
C ASN A 463 20.74 27.68 22.63
N PRO A 464 20.22 27.49 21.41
CA PRO A 464 20.38 26.22 20.71
C PRO A 464 21.83 25.98 20.32
N ASP A 465 22.27 24.72 20.34
CA ASP A 465 23.60 24.31 19.86
C ASP A 465 23.66 24.37 18.31
N ILE A 466 22.52 24.12 17.66
CA ILE A 466 22.37 24.19 16.21
C ILE A 466 20.95 24.60 15.81
N VAL A 467 20.84 25.41 14.76
CA VAL A 467 19.59 25.75 14.09
C VAL A 467 19.46 24.89 12.82
N ALA A 468 18.27 24.34 12.56
CA ALA A 468 18.00 23.52 11.39
C ALA A 468 16.84 24.10 10.58
N TRP A 469 17.16 24.63 9.41
CA TRP A 469 16.19 25.00 8.39
C TRP A 469 15.81 23.77 7.54
N SER A 470 14.67 23.87 6.87
CA SER A 470 14.10 22.76 6.09
C SER A 470 14.76 22.55 4.72
N GLU A 471 14.30 21.54 3.98
CA GLU A 471 14.73 21.26 2.60
C GLU A 471 14.46 22.46 1.70
N THR A 472 15.47 22.86 0.92
CA THR A 472 15.40 24.00 0.00
C THR A 472 14.88 25.28 0.68
N ALA A 473 15.19 25.47 1.97
CA ALA A 473 14.74 26.64 2.74
C ALA A 473 15.36 27.93 2.19
N PHE A 474 16.64 27.90 1.84
CA PHE A 474 17.30 29.01 1.16
C PHE A 474 17.54 28.62 -0.30
N VAL A 475 16.78 29.20 -1.23
CA VAL A 475 16.76 28.75 -2.63
C VAL A 475 17.98 29.21 -3.44
N PRO A 476 18.43 30.48 -3.37
CA PRO A 476 19.58 30.90 -4.17
C PRO A 476 20.81 30.05 -3.87
N ASN A 477 21.42 29.49 -4.92
CA ASN A 477 22.60 28.64 -4.81
C ASN A 477 23.76 29.37 -4.10
N ILE A 478 24.10 28.93 -2.88
CA ILE A 478 25.04 29.64 -2.01
C ILE A 478 26.46 29.62 -2.58
N ARG A 479 26.83 28.56 -3.30
CA ARG A 479 28.16 28.43 -3.92
C ARG A 479 28.30 29.39 -5.10
N ARG A 480 27.36 29.32 -6.06
CA ARG A 480 27.38 30.11 -7.30
C ARG A 480 27.34 31.61 -7.01
N TRP A 481 26.30 32.06 -6.31
CA TRP A 481 26.04 33.48 -6.17
C TRP A 481 26.94 34.16 -5.13
N GLY A 482 27.60 33.37 -4.27
CA GLY A 482 28.60 33.88 -3.35
C GLY A 482 29.94 34.26 -4.00
N GLU A 483 30.20 33.80 -5.24
CA GLU A 483 31.36 34.21 -6.04
C GLU A 483 31.09 35.49 -6.85
N GLU A 484 29.82 35.88 -7.00
CA GLU A 484 29.40 37.02 -7.82
C GLU A 484 29.32 38.33 -7.02
N ASN A 485 29.33 39.46 -7.74
CA ASN A 485 29.25 40.79 -7.14
C ASN A 485 27.80 41.13 -6.73
N PRO A 486 27.52 41.39 -5.43
CA PRO A 486 26.17 41.64 -4.93
C PRO A 486 25.53 42.95 -5.46
N ARG A 487 26.32 43.88 -6.02
CA ARG A 487 25.78 45.15 -6.54
C ARG A 487 24.94 44.99 -7.81
N PHE A 488 25.15 43.92 -8.56
CA PHE A 488 24.58 43.75 -9.90
C PHE A 488 23.61 42.58 -10.01
N ASN A 489 23.52 41.72 -8.99
CA ASN A 489 22.67 40.54 -9.02
C ASN A 489 21.89 40.38 -7.70
N PRO A 490 20.55 40.28 -7.74
CA PRO A 490 19.73 40.17 -6.53
C PRO A 490 19.96 38.86 -5.76
N PHE A 491 20.29 37.75 -6.44
CA PHE A 491 20.65 36.50 -5.77
C PHE A 491 22.01 36.59 -5.10
N ALA A 492 23.01 37.23 -5.74
CA ALA A 492 24.29 37.49 -5.10
C ALA A 492 24.09 38.33 -3.84
N ARG A 493 23.31 39.42 -3.91
CA ARG A 493 22.93 40.22 -2.73
C ARG A 493 22.38 39.34 -1.61
N LEU A 494 21.37 38.50 -1.89
CA LEU A 494 20.74 37.66 -0.86
C LEU A 494 21.71 36.63 -0.27
N VAL A 495 22.60 36.04 -1.08
CA VAL A 495 23.62 35.09 -0.61
C VAL A 495 24.65 35.77 0.30
N HIS A 496 25.09 36.97 -0.05
CA HIS A 496 26.00 37.74 0.79
C HIS A 496 25.34 38.18 2.11
N GLU A 497 24.06 38.59 2.07
CA GLU A 497 23.26 38.87 3.27
C GLU A 497 23.08 37.61 4.15
N PHE A 498 22.81 36.46 3.54
CA PHE A 498 22.74 35.16 4.24
C PHE A 498 24.05 34.80 4.93
N ARG A 499 25.18 34.88 4.23
CA ARG A 499 26.50 34.56 4.82
C ARG A 499 26.85 35.50 5.97
N ALA A 500 26.59 36.79 5.81
CA ALA A 500 26.80 37.77 6.86
C ALA A 500 25.91 37.49 8.08
N TYR A 501 24.63 37.18 7.86
CA TYR A 501 23.71 36.80 8.93
C TYR A 501 24.15 35.52 9.64
N GLN A 502 24.49 34.46 8.89
CA GLN A 502 24.90 33.18 9.46
C GLN A 502 26.17 33.32 10.30
N ALA A 503 27.15 34.11 9.86
CA ALA A 503 28.33 34.41 10.69
C ALA A 503 27.98 35.24 11.94
N SER A 504 26.95 36.09 11.89
CA SER A 504 26.56 36.97 13.01
C SER A 504 25.77 36.28 14.13
N ILE A 505 25.14 35.13 13.86
CA ILE A 505 24.36 34.41 14.88
C ILE A 505 25.24 33.54 15.79
N GLU A 506 26.54 33.41 15.51
CA GLU A 506 27.53 32.67 16.32
C GLU A 506 27.06 31.26 16.73
N THR A 507 26.26 30.62 15.86
CA THR A 507 25.59 29.34 16.09
C THR A 507 25.64 28.50 14.83
N TRP A 508 25.78 27.18 14.98
CA TRP A 508 25.77 26.25 13.84
C TRP A 508 24.42 26.28 13.12
N LEU A 509 24.45 26.19 11.78
CA LEU A 509 23.26 26.21 10.95
C LEU A 509 23.28 25.09 9.90
N LEU A 510 22.25 24.25 9.91
CA LEU A 510 21.95 23.33 8.81
C LEU A 510 20.84 23.94 7.93
N THR A 511 21.05 23.96 6.62
CA THR A 511 20.01 24.43 5.67
C THR A 511 19.98 23.60 4.39
N GLY A 512 18.80 23.44 3.81
CA GLY A 512 18.65 22.90 2.46
C GLY A 512 18.91 23.96 1.40
N ASN A 513 19.67 23.62 0.35
CA ASN A 513 20.05 24.50 -0.75
C ASN A 513 20.22 23.70 -2.07
N ASP A 514 20.08 24.37 -3.21
CA ASP A 514 20.60 23.86 -4.48
C ASP A 514 22.13 23.92 -4.46
N ASP A 515 22.82 22.85 -4.87
CA ASP A 515 24.27 22.79 -5.03
C ASP A 515 24.64 22.16 -6.36
N TYR A 516 25.89 22.34 -6.82
CA TYR A 516 26.33 21.76 -8.09
C TYR A 516 27.79 21.30 -8.05
N ALA A 517 28.11 20.35 -8.93
CA ALA A 517 29.46 19.97 -9.29
C ALA A 517 29.73 20.37 -10.74
N ARG A 518 30.91 20.95 -11.01
CA ARG A 518 31.36 21.26 -12.38
C ARG A 518 32.21 20.10 -12.88
N VAL A 519 31.90 19.60 -14.06
CA VAL A 519 32.69 18.59 -14.76
C VAL A 519 33.55 19.31 -15.79
N PHE A 520 34.86 19.03 -15.75
CA PHE A 520 35.83 19.65 -16.65
C PHE A 520 36.44 18.60 -17.60
N ASP A 521 36.75 19.02 -18.83
CA ASP A 521 37.55 18.21 -19.76
C ASP A 521 39.04 18.21 -19.41
N GLU A 522 39.84 17.46 -20.18
CA GLU A 522 41.31 17.41 -20.05
C GLU A 522 41.99 18.78 -20.25
N ASN A 523 41.31 19.76 -20.83
CA ASN A 523 41.79 21.13 -21.03
C ASN A 523 41.26 22.11 -19.96
N ASN A 524 40.68 21.60 -18.87
CA ASN A 524 40.10 22.38 -17.78
C ASN A 524 38.94 23.30 -18.21
N ARG A 525 38.22 22.93 -19.26
CA ARG A 525 36.99 23.61 -19.71
C ARG A 525 35.78 22.90 -19.10
N GLU A 526 34.87 23.68 -18.53
CA GLU A 526 33.61 23.13 -18.00
C GLU A 526 32.80 22.57 -19.17
N ILE A 527 32.55 21.26 -19.15
CA ILE A 527 31.78 20.55 -20.17
C ILE A 527 30.36 20.26 -19.70
N GLU A 528 30.16 20.11 -18.38
CA GLU A 528 28.87 19.75 -17.81
C GLU A 528 28.76 20.28 -16.37
N ARG A 529 27.51 20.44 -15.92
CA ARG A 529 27.20 20.81 -14.55
C ARG A 529 26.11 19.90 -14.00
N HIS A 530 26.44 19.21 -12.92
CA HIS A 530 25.52 18.33 -12.21
C HIS A 530 24.89 19.09 -11.07
N HIS A 531 23.56 19.12 -11.03
CA HIS A 531 22.78 19.85 -10.04
C HIS A 531 22.23 18.89 -8.98
N PHE A 532 22.26 19.30 -7.71
CA PHE A 532 21.86 18.47 -6.58
C PHE A 532 20.92 19.22 -5.64
N ASN A 533 19.91 18.51 -5.14
CA ASN A 533 19.22 18.89 -3.92
C ASN A 533 20.14 18.55 -2.73
N ALA A 534 20.53 19.55 -1.95
CA ALA A 534 21.59 19.42 -0.96
C ALA A 534 21.20 19.92 0.43
N ALA A 535 21.84 19.35 1.45
CA ALA A 535 21.90 19.91 2.80
C ALA A 535 23.31 20.43 3.06
N VAL A 536 23.42 21.64 3.61
CA VAL A 536 24.69 22.32 3.86
C VAL A 536 24.79 22.68 5.34
N LEU A 537 25.92 22.34 5.96
CA LEU A 537 26.23 22.68 7.34
C LEU A 537 27.19 23.87 7.39
N PHE A 538 26.87 24.85 8.23
CA PHE A 538 27.71 25.97 8.57
C PHE A 538 28.12 25.91 10.04
N SER A 539 29.38 26.24 10.32
CA SER A 539 29.89 26.39 11.69
C SER A 539 29.42 27.70 12.33
N ASP A 540 29.62 27.81 13.64
CA ASP A 540 29.42 29.03 14.43
C ASP A 540 30.21 30.26 13.93
N THR A 541 31.24 30.07 13.08
CA THR A 541 32.07 31.17 12.56
C THR A 541 31.69 31.66 11.17
N GLY A 542 30.70 31.06 10.50
CA GLY A 542 30.38 31.41 9.12
C GLY A 542 30.79 30.38 8.06
N GLU A 543 31.57 29.37 8.46
CA GLU A 543 32.24 28.48 7.50
C GLU A 543 31.33 27.35 7.04
N ARG A 544 31.21 27.16 5.72
CA ARG A 544 30.56 25.99 5.12
C ARG A 544 31.45 24.76 5.32
N THR A 545 31.12 23.90 6.27
CA THR A 545 31.97 22.76 6.69
C THR A 545 31.73 21.50 5.87
N GLN A 546 30.47 21.13 5.67
CA GLN A 546 30.09 19.87 5.00
C GLN A 546 28.85 20.06 4.12
N THR A 547 28.67 19.16 3.16
CA THR A 547 27.51 19.14 2.27
C THR A 547 27.12 17.71 1.97
N TYR A 548 25.81 17.43 2.02
CA TYR A 548 25.22 16.16 1.63
C TYR A 548 24.35 16.38 0.39
N HIS A 549 24.55 15.58 -0.66
CA HIS A 549 23.69 15.55 -1.84
C HIS A 549 22.69 14.40 -1.72
N LYS A 550 21.40 14.70 -1.94
CA LYS A 550 20.29 13.74 -1.85
C LYS A 550 20.56 12.54 -2.77
N ILE A 551 20.49 11.33 -2.21
CA ILE A 551 20.78 10.08 -2.94
C ILE A 551 19.49 9.49 -3.53
N ARG A 552 18.41 9.39 -2.74
CA ARG A 552 17.10 8.91 -3.24
C ARG A 552 16.24 10.06 -3.71
N LEU A 553 16.28 10.25 -5.02
CA LEU A 553 15.44 11.19 -5.73
C LEU A 553 14.04 10.64 -5.98
N VAL A 554 13.05 11.53 -5.98
CA VAL A 554 11.65 11.19 -6.26
C VAL A 554 11.50 10.79 -7.74
N PRO A 555 10.96 9.59 -8.04
CA PRO A 555 10.85 9.11 -9.41
C PRO A 555 9.95 10.00 -10.26
N PHE A 556 10.35 10.26 -11.51
CA PHE A 556 9.62 11.08 -12.50
C PHE A 556 9.51 12.58 -12.19
N THR A 557 9.82 13.03 -10.97
CA THR A 557 9.72 14.45 -10.59
C THR A 557 11.06 15.08 -10.22
N GLU A 558 12.02 14.27 -9.77
CA GLU A 558 13.40 14.71 -9.52
C GLU A 558 14.39 13.93 -10.38
N HIS A 559 14.06 12.72 -10.84
CA HIS A 559 15.00 11.91 -11.64
C HIS A 559 14.29 10.99 -12.62
N PHE A 560 14.91 10.78 -13.79
CA PHE A 560 14.47 9.82 -14.81
C PHE A 560 15.67 9.15 -15.49
N PRO A 561 16.13 7.98 -15.01
CA PRO A 561 17.39 7.35 -15.47
C PRO A 561 17.29 6.69 -16.85
N TYR A 562 16.15 6.82 -17.53
CA TYR A 562 15.87 6.15 -18.80
C TYR A 562 15.69 7.13 -19.96
N GLU A 563 16.24 8.33 -19.86
CA GLU A 563 16.14 9.37 -20.88
C GLU A 563 16.62 8.91 -22.26
N HIS A 564 17.71 8.14 -22.35
CA HIS A 564 18.20 7.59 -23.62
C HIS A 564 17.32 6.46 -24.19
N ILE A 565 16.59 5.73 -23.33
CA ILE A 565 15.73 4.61 -23.74
C ILE A 565 14.34 5.13 -24.14
N PHE A 566 13.83 6.12 -23.42
CA PHE A 566 12.50 6.70 -23.61
C PHE A 566 12.56 8.23 -23.76
N PRO A 567 13.20 8.76 -24.81
CA PRO A 567 13.42 10.20 -24.97
C PRO A 567 12.11 10.99 -25.08
N ARG A 568 11.06 10.40 -25.66
CA ARG A 568 9.73 11.03 -25.72
C ARG A 568 9.06 11.16 -24.35
N ILE A 569 9.34 10.24 -23.43
CA ILE A 569 8.82 10.32 -22.06
C ILE A 569 9.60 11.38 -21.29
N HIS A 570 10.92 11.43 -21.44
CA HIS A 570 11.75 12.47 -20.85
C HIS A 570 11.31 13.87 -21.33
N GLN A 571 11.14 14.06 -22.65
CA GLN A 571 10.64 15.31 -23.21
C GLN A 571 9.25 15.67 -22.66
N LEU A 572 8.33 14.71 -22.59
CA LEU A 572 7.02 14.91 -21.99
C LEU A 572 7.13 15.39 -20.54
N LEU A 573 8.03 14.81 -19.73
CA LEU A 573 8.24 15.24 -18.34
C LEU A 573 8.78 16.68 -18.27
N GLN A 574 9.72 17.05 -19.15
CA GLN A 574 10.24 18.42 -19.23
C GLN A 574 9.15 19.42 -19.65
N ASP A 575 8.28 19.05 -20.59
CA ASP A 575 7.13 19.87 -21.00
C ASP A 575 6.13 20.09 -19.82
N PHE A 576 6.18 19.23 -18.80
CA PHE A 576 5.44 19.39 -17.54
C PHE A 576 6.22 20.14 -16.44
N ASP A 577 7.26 20.89 -16.80
CA ASP A 577 8.07 21.73 -15.89
C ASP A 577 8.75 20.90 -14.77
N VAL A 578 9.15 19.67 -15.10
CA VAL A 578 9.94 18.81 -14.21
C VAL A 578 11.42 19.16 -14.33
N TYR A 579 12.02 19.55 -13.20
CA TYR A 579 13.46 19.81 -13.09
C TYR A 579 14.16 18.56 -12.55
N PHE A 580 15.09 18.02 -13.34
CA PHE A 580 15.85 16.84 -12.96
C PHE A 580 17.10 17.21 -12.17
N TRP A 581 17.37 16.40 -11.14
CA TRP A 581 18.55 16.44 -10.29
C TRP A 581 19.39 15.18 -10.55
N GLU A 582 20.68 15.32 -10.27
CA GLU A 582 21.60 14.19 -10.19
C GLU A 582 21.56 13.56 -8.78
N PRO A 583 21.64 12.23 -8.67
CA PRO A 583 21.69 11.58 -7.37
C PRO A 583 23.08 11.76 -6.74
N GLY A 584 23.11 12.03 -5.44
CA GLY A 584 24.35 11.99 -4.66
C GLY A 584 24.97 10.59 -4.60
N GLU A 585 26.28 10.53 -4.44
CA GLU A 585 27.05 9.28 -4.39
C GLU A 585 27.48 8.89 -2.96
N GLU A 586 27.57 9.87 -2.06
CA GLU A 586 28.15 9.69 -0.73
C GLU A 586 27.13 9.90 0.39
N ARG A 587 27.10 8.99 1.36
CA ARG A 587 26.35 9.16 2.61
C ARG A 587 27.18 9.97 3.59
N VAL A 588 26.81 11.23 3.75
CA VAL A 588 27.47 12.15 4.67
C VAL A 588 26.80 12.07 6.04
N VAL A 589 27.60 11.74 7.06
CA VAL A 589 27.25 11.96 8.46
C VAL A 589 27.91 13.28 8.87
N PHE A 590 27.08 14.25 9.20
CA PHE A 590 27.52 15.57 9.61
C PHE A 590 28.17 15.53 10.99
N GLU A 591 29.25 16.28 11.15
CA GLU A 591 30.03 16.40 12.38
C GLU A 591 29.78 17.76 13.02
N HIS A 592 29.23 17.74 14.23
CA HIS A 592 29.14 18.88 15.13
C HIS A 592 30.03 18.60 16.36
N PRO A 593 30.66 19.61 17.00
CA PRO A 593 31.52 19.39 18.16
C PRO A 593 30.87 18.57 19.30
N LEU A 594 29.54 18.67 19.43
CA LEU A 594 28.77 17.95 20.43
C LEU A 594 28.21 16.59 19.98
N PHE A 595 28.01 16.34 18.68
CA PHE A 595 27.34 15.13 18.20
C PHE A 595 27.48 14.91 16.68
N ARG A 596 27.14 13.71 16.21
CA ARG A 596 27.07 13.39 14.78
C ARG A 596 25.65 13.06 14.36
N PHE A 597 25.23 13.56 13.20
CA PHE A 597 23.87 13.36 12.72
C PHE A 597 23.80 13.10 11.23
N SER A 598 22.71 12.45 10.81
CA SER A 598 22.36 12.28 9.40
C SER A 598 21.25 13.22 9.00
N THR A 599 21.22 13.61 7.73
CA THR A 599 20.12 14.39 7.16
C THR A 599 19.56 13.70 5.94
N PRO A 600 18.75 12.62 6.10
CA PRO A 600 17.95 12.14 4.99
C PRO A 600 17.01 13.27 4.56
N ILE A 601 17.00 13.60 3.27
CA ILE A 601 16.24 14.74 2.74
C ILE A 601 14.88 14.24 2.26
N CYS A 602 13.80 14.74 2.87
CA CYS A 602 12.42 14.49 2.42
C CYS A 602 12.14 12.99 2.21
N PHE A 603 11.81 12.59 0.98
CA PHE A 603 11.47 11.23 0.57
C PHE A 603 12.49 10.15 0.96
N GLU A 604 13.74 10.50 1.30
CA GLU A 604 14.73 9.53 1.75
C GLU A 604 14.36 8.86 3.09
N ASP A 605 13.64 9.56 3.98
CA ASP A 605 13.35 9.03 5.32
C ASP A 605 12.30 7.91 5.33
N VAL A 606 11.50 7.80 4.26
CA VAL A 606 10.53 6.70 4.10
C VAL A 606 11.20 5.38 3.70
N PHE A 607 12.47 5.39 3.28
CA PHE A 607 13.24 4.19 2.94
C PHE A 607 13.95 3.60 4.17
N PRO A 608 13.54 2.41 4.65
CA PRO A 608 14.09 1.84 5.87
C PRO A 608 15.61 1.60 5.81
N ASN A 609 16.11 1.09 4.68
CA ASN A 609 17.52 0.75 4.55
C ASN A 609 18.42 1.97 4.28
N GLU A 610 17.88 3.06 3.74
CA GLU A 610 18.66 4.29 3.48
C GLU A 610 19.05 4.96 4.79
N VAL A 611 18.08 5.19 5.67
CA VAL A 611 18.33 5.77 6.98
C VAL A 611 19.16 4.84 7.86
N ARG A 612 18.94 3.52 7.77
CA ARG A 612 19.82 2.52 8.42
C ARG A 612 21.28 2.72 8.02
N GLN A 613 21.56 2.97 6.74
CA GLN A 613 22.94 3.10 6.26
C GLN A 613 23.65 4.33 6.84
N PHE A 614 22.94 5.44 7.02
CA PHE A 614 23.46 6.59 7.78
C PHE A 614 23.81 6.25 9.23
N VAL A 615 22.95 5.48 9.91
CA VAL A 615 23.21 5.06 11.29
C VAL A 615 24.40 4.12 11.37
N THR A 616 24.56 3.19 10.41
CA THR A 616 25.74 2.33 10.34
C THR A 616 27.02 3.11 10.00
N ALA A 617 26.90 4.26 9.34
CA ALA A 617 28.01 5.18 9.08
C ALA A 617 28.38 6.06 10.29
N GLY A 618 27.61 5.99 11.39
CA GLY A 618 27.97 6.64 12.66
C GLY A 618 27.00 7.73 13.14
N ALA A 619 25.86 7.93 12.47
CA ALA A 619 24.86 8.90 12.92
C ALA A 619 24.27 8.54 14.30
N GLU A 620 24.25 9.52 15.19
CA GLU A 620 23.74 9.42 16.57
C GLU A 620 22.35 10.03 16.70
N VAL A 621 22.02 10.97 15.81
CA VAL A 621 20.71 11.61 15.67
C VAL A 621 20.29 11.58 14.20
N ILE A 622 19.00 11.35 13.94
CA ILE A 622 18.42 11.52 12.61
C ILE A 622 17.81 12.92 12.57
N LEU A 623 18.46 13.86 11.87
CA LEU A 623 17.97 15.23 11.64
C LEU A 623 17.46 15.35 10.21
N ASN A 624 16.21 14.93 10.00
CA ASN A 624 15.55 15.01 8.71
C ASN A 624 15.17 16.46 8.38
N ILE A 625 15.44 16.89 7.15
CA ILE A 625 14.90 18.12 6.60
C ILE A 625 13.97 17.77 5.45
N SER A 626 12.80 18.39 5.39
CA SER A 626 11.79 18.07 4.37
C SER A 626 11.00 19.29 3.93
N ASN A 627 10.60 19.31 2.68
CA ASN A 627 9.57 20.20 2.19
C ASN A 627 8.31 19.38 1.93
N ASP A 628 7.25 19.60 2.69
CA ASP A 628 5.92 18.98 2.45
C ASP A 628 4.92 20.01 1.85
N TYR A 629 5.39 21.21 1.46
CA TYR A 629 4.57 22.25 0.86
C TYR A 629 4.00 21.79 -0.49
N TRP A 630 4.72 20.91 -1.20
CA TRP A 630 4.32 20.39 -2.50
C TRP A 630 2.99 19.62 -2.45
N SER A 631 2.62 19.02 -1.32
CA SER A 631 1.37 18.25 -1.19
C SER A 631 0.17 19.09 -0.78
N LEU A 632 0.37 20.26 -0.17
CA LEU A 632 -0.70 21.15 0.32
C LEU A 632 -1.78 20.43 1.16
N THR A 633 -1.42 19.35 1.86
CA THR A 633 -2.35 18.55 2.65
C THR A 633 -1.71 17.96 3.89
N GLU A 634 -2.42 18.13 5.01
CA GLU A 634 -1.98 17.58 6.30
C GLU A 634 -1.94 16.05 6.32
N VAL A 635 -2.75 15.40 5.47
CA VAL A 635 -2.76 13.94 5.38
C VAL A 635 -1.42 13.42 4.85
N GLN A 636 -0.87 14.03 3.80
CA GLN A 636 0.42 13.60 3.25
C GLN A 636 1.53 13.80 4.28
N ALA A 637 1.60 14.96 4.91
CA ALA A 637 2.62 15.27 5.91
C ALA A 637 2.56 14.29 7.10
N GLN A 638 1.35 13.92 7.54
CA GLN A 638 1.17 12.93 8.61
C GLN A 638 1.55 11.51 8.16
N GLN A 639 1.26 11.11 6.91
CA GLN A 639 1.71 9.82 6.36
C GLN A 639 3.25 9.76 6.25
N HIS A 640 3.88 10.84 5.78
CA HIS A 640 5.32 10.98 5.66
C HIS A 640 5.99 10.87 7.04
N PHE A 641 5.49 11.64 8.01
CA PHE A 641 5.95 11.58 9.40
C PHE A 641 5.79 10.19 10.01
N ALA A 642 4.66 9.52 9.80
CA ALA A 642 4.44 8.17 10.33
C ALA A 642 5.50 7.19 9.81
N ALA A 643 5.94 7.30 8.56
CA ALA A 643 7.02 6.49 8.01
C ALA A 643 8.39 6.90 8.58
N GLY A 644 8.70 8.20 8.65
CA GLY A 644 9.93 8.72 9.25
C GLY A 644 10.10 8.31 10.71
N MET A 645 9.02 8.31 11.51
CA MET A 645 9.03 7.87 12.92
C MET A 645 9.56 6.44 13.09
N PHE A 646 9.26 5.52 12.17
CA PHE A 646 9.76 4.15 12.26
C PHE A 646 11.28 4.11 12.25
N ARG A 647 11.95 5.05 11.56
CA ARG A 647 13.42 5.12 11.48
C ARG A 647 14.06 5.31 12.85
N ALA A 648 13.41 6.08 13.73
CA ALA A 648 13.87 6.30 15.10
C ALA A 648 13.88 4.97 15.89
N VAL A 649 12.78 4.24 15.83
CA VAL A 649 12.61 2.95 16.56
C VAL A 649 13.50 1.86 15.98
N GLU A 650 13.51 1.74 14.65
CA GLU A 650 14.32 0.75 13.92
C GLU A 650 15.79 0.83 14.28
N ASN A 651 16.30 2.05 14.49
CA ASN A 651 17.71 2.31 14.70
C ASN A 651 18.11 2.63 16.14
N ARG A 652 17.15 2.82 17.04
CA ARG A 652 17.39 3.38 18.39
C ARG A 652 18.16 4.69 18.30
N ARG A 653 17.64 5.62 17.52
CA ARG A 653 18.17 6.97 17.35
C ARG A 653 17.02 7.96 17.51
N PRO A 654 17.19 9.08 18.24
CA PRO A 654 16.19 10.12 18.23
C PRO A 654 16.05 10.71 16.81
N LEU A 655 14.83 11.12 16.49
CA LEU A 655 14.49 11.79 15.24
C LEU A 655 14.04 13.21 15.57
N VAL A 656 14.70 14.17 14.95
CA VAL A 656 14.23 15.54 14.83
C VAL A 656 13.98 15.83 13.36
N ARG A 657 12.81 16.37 13.05
CA ARG A 657 12.35 16.60 11.68
C ARG A 657 12.00 18.07 11.54
N SER A 658 12.75 18.79 10.71
CA SER A 658 12.53 20.20 10.36
C SER A 658 11.85 20.28 9.00
N THR A 659 10.62 20.80 8.94
CA THR A 659 9.87 20.86 7.68
C THR A 659 9.53 22.29 7.27
N ALA A 660 9.38 22.53 5.96
CA ALA A 660 8.96 23.83 5.47
C ALA A 660 7.54 24.19 5.94
N SER A 661 6.59 23.23 5.84
CA SER A 661 5.18 23.40 6.22
C SER A 661 4.50 22.11 6.67
N GLY A 662 5.24 20.99 6.71
CA GLY A 662 4.73 19.69 7.12
C GLY A 662 4.68 19.52 8.63
N LEU A 663 4.77 18.26 9.09
CA LEU A 663 4.86 17.99 10.52
C LEU A 663 6.32 18.08 11.00
N THR A 664 6.72 19.26 11.49
CA THR A 664 7.95 19.44 12.26
C THR A 664 7.80 18.79 13.63
N ALA A 665 8.75 17.93 14.03
CA ALA A 665 8.58 17.06 15.19
C ALA A 665 9.89 16.65 15.88
N HIS A 666 9.79 16.35 17.17
CA HIS A 666 10.82 15.72 17.98
C HIS A 666 10.32 14.37 18.52
N VAL A 667 11.04 13.30 18.22
CA VAL A 667 10.69 11.91 18.55
C VAL A 667 11.88 11.20 19.23
N ASP A 668 11.62 10.51 20.34
CA ASP A 668 12.65 9.73 21.03
C ASP A 668 13.00 8.40 20.30
N GLU A 669 14.07 7.73 20.75
CA GLU A 669 14.53 6.45 20.19
C GLU A 669 13.55 5.26 20.38
N TYR A 670 12.44 5.47 21.08
CA TYR A 670 11.34 4.50 21.27
C TYR A 670 10.11 4.83 20.43
N GLY A 671 10.12 5.95 19.68
CA GLY A 671 9.02 6.40 18.84
C GLY A 671 8.01 7.29 19.56
N ARG A 672 8.31 7.76 20.79
CA ARG A 672 7.45 8.71 21.50
C ARG A 672 7.60 10.08 20.88
N VAL A 673 6.49 10.66 20.47
CA VAL A 673 6.43 12.06 20.02
C VAL A 673 6.51 12.95 21.26
N LEU A 674 7.59 13.72 21.36
CA LEU A 674 7.84 14.62 22.49
C LEU A 674 7.28 16.02 22.23
N ALA A 675 7.37 16.50 20.99
CA ALA A 675 6.80 17.77 20.56
C ALA A 675 6.56 17.82 19.05
N THR A 676 5.61 18.64 18.61
CA THR A 676 5.27 18.90 17.20
C THR A 676 4.85 20.34 17.01
N LEU A 677 5.02 20.88 15.81
CA LEU A 677 4.40 22.14 15.39
C LEU A 677 3.09 21.91 14.64
N PRO A 678 2.15 22.88 14.67
CA PRO A 678 1.03 22.91 13.73
C PRO A 678 1.56 22.92 12.30
N GLN A 679 0.91 22.18 11.41
CA GLN A 679 1.25 22.16 9.99
C GLN A 679 0.79 23.44 9.30
N TYR A 680 1.43 23.82 8.20
CA TYR A 680 1.11 24.99 7.37
C TYR A 680 1.05 26.32 8.14
N GLN A 681 1.90 26.46 9.16
CA GLN A 681 2.03 27.68 9.97
C GLN A 681 3.50 28.01 10.19
N GLU A 682 3.84 29.29 10.23
CA GLU A 682 5.18 29.73 10.63
C GLU A 682 5.37 29.50 12.12
N ALA A 683 6.40 28.74 12.49
CA ALA A 683 6.74 28.49 13.89
C ALA A 683 8.17 27.95 14.01
N TYR A 684 8.67 27.87 15.24
CA TYR A 684 9.90 27.15 15.56
C TYR A 684 9.67 26.20 16.73
N LEU A 685 10.45 25.10 16.77
CA LEU A 685 10.43 24.12 17.85
C LEU A 685 11.82 23.96 18.44
N ILE A 686 11.93 24.10 19.76
CA ILE A 686 13.14 23.76 20.51
C ILE A 686 13.08 22.29 20.92
N ALA A 687 14.05 21.50 20.48
CA ALA A 687 14.17 20.08 20.79
C ALA A 687 15.43 19.82 21.62
N ASP A 688 15.25 19.44 22.88
CA ASP A 688 16.33 18.96 23.75
C ASP A 688 16.56 17.46 23.50
N VAL A 689 17.48 17.13 22.60
CA VAL A 689 17.75 15.78 22.13
C VAL A 689 18.74 15.08 23.06
N VAL A 690 18.26 14.04 23.75
CA VAL A 690 19.11 13.22 24.64
C VAL A 690 19.82 12.15 23.81
N ILE A 691 21.15 12.16 23.81
CA ILE A 691 22.02 11.17 23.18
C ILE A 691 22.63 10.30 24.28
N PRO A 692 22.31 9.00 24.35
CA PRO A 692 22.90 8.10 25.33
C PRO A 692 24.41 7.97 25.14
N GLY A 693 25.19 7.96 26.23
CA GLY A 693 26.65 7.78 26.16
C GLY A 693 27.09 6.46 25.52
N ARG A 694 26.20 5.45 25.52
CA ARG A 694 26.35 4.22 24.75
C ARG A 694 25.20 4.01 23.79
N LEU A 695 25.47 4.19 22.50
CA LEU A 695 24.51 3.95 21.44
C LEU A 695 24.20 2.46 21.28
N ARG A 696 22.91 2.12 21.26
CA ARG A 696 22.44 0.75 21.02
C ARG A 696 22.40 0.47 19.52
N THR A 697 22.81 -0.72 19.11
CA THR A 697 22.64 -1.21 17.73
C THR A 697 21.57 -2.29 17.73
N THR A 698 20.51 -2.10 16.96
CA THR A 698 19.42 -3.08 16.86
C THR A 698 19.80 -4.23 15.91
N ILE A 699 19.04 -5.33 15.95
CA ILE A 699 19.22 -6.44 15.01
C ILE A 699 18.93 -5.93 13.59
N TYR A 700 17.91 -5.10 13.41
CA TYR A 700 17.59 -4.50 12.12
C TYR A 700 18.70 -3.57 11.62
N THR A 701 19.26 -2.69 12.46
CA THR A 701 20.41 -1.86 12.07
C THR A 701 21.59 -2.73 11.65
N ARG A 702 21.83 -3.87 12.31
CA ARG A 702 22.92 -4.77 11.97
C ARG A 702 22.70 -5.51 10.64
N PHE A 703 21.52 -6.08 10.41
CA PHE A 703 21.28 -7.02 9.30
C PHE A 703 20.40 -6.50 8.16
N GLY A 704 19.78 -5.32 8.32
CA GLY A 704 18.91 -4.71 7.33
C GLY A 704 17.66 -5.53 7.04
N ASP A 705 17.28 -5.60 5.76
CA ASP A 705 16.04 -6.20 5.29
C ASP A 705 16.06 -7.76 5.25
N TRP A 706 16.67 -8.38 6.26
CA TRP A 706 16.79 -9.85 6.36
C TRP A 706 15.42 -10.54 6.46
N PHE A 707 14.45 -9.90 7.13
CA PHE A 707 13.16 -10.51 7.45
C PHE A 707 12.28 -10.74 6.22
N PRO A 708 12.06 -9.77 5.30
CA PRO A 708 11.38 -10.03 4.03
C PRO A 708 12.01 -11.16 3.21
N VAL A 709 13.35 -11.26 3.19
CA VAL A 709 14.06 -12.34 2.50
C VAL A 709 13.77 -13.69 3.16
N ALA A 710 13.80 -13.75 4.50
CA ALA A 710 13.41 -14.94 5.25
C ALA A 710 11.94 -15.33 4.99
N CYS A 711 11.04 -14.37 4.84
CA CYS A 711 9.64 -14.63 4.47
C CYS A 711 9.51 -15.29 3.09
N LEU A 712 10.27 -14.82 2.10
CA LEU A 712 10.29 -15.44 0.77
C LEU A 712 10.82 -16.89 0.83
N LEU A 713 11.93 -17.11 1.54
CA LEU A 713 12.51 -18.45 1.71
C LEU A 713 11.53 -19.40 2.44
N ALA A 714 10.84 -18.92 3.47
CA ALA A 714 9.81 -19.69 4.17
C ALA A 714 8.63 -20.03 3.24
N LEU A 715 8.19 -19.09 2.39
CA LEU A 715 7.13 -19.33 1.42
C LEU A 715 7.54 -20.42 0.41
N ILE A 716 8.76 -20.36 -0.12
CA ILE A 716 9.30 -21.40 -1.00
C ILE A 716 9.38 -22.74 -0.26
N GLY A 717 9.91 -22.77 0.96
CA GLY A 717 9.99 -23.97 1.79
C GLY A 717 8.63 -24.64 1.99
N LEU A 718 7.60 -23.87 2.39
CA LEU A 718 6.23 -24.38 2.58
C LEU A 718 5.66 -25.05 1.32
N THR A 719 6.07 -24.59 0.13
CA THR A 719 5.60 -25.15 -1.14
C THR A 719 6.28 -26.48 -1.45
N LEU A 720 7.58 -26.59 -1.19
CA LEU A 720 8.34 -27.84 -1.35
C LEU A 720 7.80 -28.92 -0.39
N PHE A 721 7.54 -28.56 0.87
CA PHE A 721 6.92 -29.48 1.85
C PHE A 721 5.50 -29.91 1.44
N SER A 722 4.72 -29.01 0.81
CA SER A 722 3.38 -29.32 0.31
C SER A 722 3.39 -30.18 -0.96
N ALA A 723 4.52 -30.26 -1.67
CA ALA A 723 4.68 -31.02 -2.92
C ALA A 723 5.11 -32.49 -2.70
N VAL A 724 5.56 -32.86 -1.49
CA VAL A 724 5.92 -34.25 -1.16
C VAL A 724 4.65 -35.10 -1.17
N PRO A 725 4.50 -36.08 -2.08
CA PRO A 725 3.32 -36.93 -2.12
C PRO A 725 3.22 -37.70 -0.81
N GLY A 726 2.22 -37.38 0.01
CA GLY A 726 1.88 -38.20 1.16
C GLY A 726 1.71 -39.64 0.67
N ARG A 727 2.49 -40.58 1.24
CA ARG A 727 2.39 -42.02 0.95
C ARG A 727 0.91 -42.38 0.92
N LYS A 728 0.36 -42.64 -0.29
CA LYS A 728 -1.01 -43.10 -0.45
C LYS A 728 -1.14 -44.35 0.42
N ALA A 729 -1.83 -44.24 1.56
CA ALA A 729 -2.22 -45.41 2.32
C ALA A 729 -3.06 -46.26 1.37
N ARG A 730 -2.48 -47.35 0.87
CA ARG A 730 -3.21 -48.34 0.06
C ARG A 730 -4.46 -48.71 0.86
N PRO A 731 -5.66 -48.65 0.26
CA PRO A 731 -6.83 -49.20 0.92
C PRO A 731 -6.52 -50.68 1.20
N ARG A 732 -6.51 -51.09 2.47
CA ARG A 732 -6.59 -52.51 2.82
C ARG A 732 -7.93 -52.99 2.31
N ILE A 733 -7.93 -53.66 1.16
CA ILE A 733 -9.07 -54.42 0.68
C ILE A 733 -9.21 -55.59 1.66
N ASN A 734 -10.15 -55.48 2.60
CA ASN A 734 -10.60 -56.60 3.41
C ASN A 734 -11.36 -57.56 2.48
N SER A 735 -10.69 -58.61 2.01
CA SER A 735 -11.34 -59.77 1.41
C SER A 735 -12.03 -60.58 2.52
N ARG A 736 -13.23 -60.16 2.94
CA ARG A 736 -14.18 -61.07 3.58
C ARG A 736 -15.19 -61.49 2.51
N ARG A 737 -14.95 -62.69 1.98
CA ARG A 737 -15.89 -63.51 1.21
C ARG A 737 -17.20 -63.61 2.00
N GLU A 738 -18.28 -63.10 1.43
CA GLU A 738 -19.64 -63.51 1.81
C GLU A 738 -19.81 -64.97 1.38
N GLN A 739 -19.94 -65.87 2.36
CA GLN A 739 -20.47 -67.21 2.15
C GLN A 739 -22.00 -67.09 2.20
N SER A 740 -22.66 -67.35 1.07
CA SER A 740 -24.09 -67.64 1.02
C SER A 740 -24.37 -69.01 1.66
N PRO A 741 -25.49 -69.20 2.39
CA PRO A 741 -25.87 -70.52 2.89
C PRO A 741 -26.51 -71.35 1.75
N GLN A 742 -26.01 -72.57 1.53
CA GLN A 742 -26.68 -73.59 0.73
C GLN A 742 -27.77 -74.31 1.56
N PRO A 743 -28.90 -74.72 0.95
CA PRO A 743 -29.88 -75.59 1.57
C PRO A 743 -29.52 -77.08 1.40
N ALA A 744 -30.11 -77.90 2.27
CA ALA A 744 -29.76 -79.27 2.61
C ALA A 744 -29.92 -80.36 1.52
N ASP A 745 -29.11 -81.40 1.70
CA ASP A 745 -29.07 -82.68 0.98
C ASP A 745 -30.41 -83.45 0.96
N SER A 746 -30.69 -84.09 -0.19
CA SER A 746 -31.13 -85.50 -0.23
C SER A 746 -30.96 -86.07 -1.64
N GLY A 747 -30.34 -87.25 -1.77
CA GLY A 747 -30.37 -88.05 -3.00
C GLY A 747 -29.06 -88.78 -3.32
N ALA A 748 -29.00 -90.05 -2.91
CA ALA A 748 -27.83 -90.93 -2.97
C ALA A 748 -27.62 -91.66 -4.32
N ALA A 749 -26.42 -92.26 -4.42
CA ALA A 749 -26.04 -93.49 -5.16
C ALA A 749 -25.42 -93.39 -6.59
N ALA A 750 -24.08 -93.41 -6.62
CA ALA A 750 -23.14 -94.42 -7.22
C ALA A 750 -23.34 -95.03 -8.65
N PRO A 751 -22.26 -95.53 -9.30
CA PRO A 751 -21.98 -95.28 -10.73
C PRO A 751 -21.86 -96.51 -11.66
N GLY A 752 -21.80 -96.24 -12.98
CA GLY A 752 -21.18 -97.07 -14.03
C GLY A 752 -22.10 -97.49 -15.20
N PRO A 753 -21.57 -98.01 -16.33
CA PRO A 753 -20.71 -97.33 -17.30
C PRO A 753 -21.20 -97.51 -18.78
N GLY A 754 -20.63 -96.75 -19.72
CA GLY A 754 -20.42 -97.24 -21.10
C GLY A 754 -20.94 -96.42 -22.30
N LEU A 755 -19.97 -95.94 -23.10
CA LEU A 755 -19.88 -96.06 -24.57
C LEU A 755 -20.71 -95.10 -25.49
N PRO A 756 -20.26 -94.87 -26.75
CA PRO A 756 -19.83 -93.54 -27.21
C PRO A 756 -20.52 -93.09 -28.52
N VAL A 757 -19.86 -92.16 -29.25
CA VAL A 757 -19.98 -91.82 -30.69
C VAL A 757 -20.63 -90.46 -31.01
N ASP A 758 -19.76 -89.46 -31.23
CA ASP A 758 -19.54 -88.69 -32.49
C ASP A 758 -20.72 -87.90 -33.14
N PRO A 759 -20.49 -87.05 -34.17
CA PRO A 759 -20.40 -85.61 -33.97
C PRO A 759 -21.36 -84.79 -34.86
N SER A 760 -21.60 -83.53 -34.48
CA SER A 760 -21.92 -82.43 -35.40
C SER A 760 -21.77 -81.09 -34.70
#